data_AF-A0A397SFH7-F1
#
_entry.id   AF-A0A397SFH7-F1
#
_cell.length_a   1.000
_cell.length_b   1.000
_cell.length_c   1.000
_cell.angle_alpha   90.00
_cell.angle_beta   90.00
_cell.angle_gamma   90.00
#
_symmetry.space_group_name_H-M   'P 1'
#
loop_
_entity.id
_entity.type
_entity.pdbx_description
1 polymer ?
#
loop_
_entity_poly.entity_id
_entity_poly.type
_entity_poly.pdbx_seq_one_letter_code
_entity_poly.pdbx_strand_id
1 'polypeptide(L)'
;MIIKEIIPTITQNIHETIFEEDLSVLIDELVNIYFKELNKGKDDIIRKSHILDFIKNYNINSQEIYIWLLNNQKNSNSIYLLGYFHYHGIEANINKQKGFESYLKAAELENVIAQFELTYMYVYGLGIDKNYDKAFKLSKMLAEKDYLAGINLLGFCYYKGIGTNVYKQEAFELYKKAANLGNLRAQFNLALMYKDGECTEIDYFKTFELSKNSAEGEYSCGMNLLAYCYFNGIGTNINKQKAFELYQKTAYLGNKSAQYNLALMYENGCEIIGIEKNINQAIYWYKKSAKQESKIGILDIDSLSIISAYFDNKHDNEYYDIIIEVGNDPYIKIFRAHMAILNYRSPYLRRILSTNKKRNDGILAHIKLPDILPEIFQIMYIYGGRLSLKEHDTLDIVKILVASSKLGLQELIDHLQSFLIENKTNWMEQNYNLIYQTSFEHDSFLKLQNFCTELMSKEPEKIFNSIDFISILEKSLISLIQHDNLQINDVQVWEHVLKWGIAQNPELPSDPSSYSKDDFNILKNTLQHCIPFIKFYNLTPKEYLNKVYPYKKIIPKELREDLFKYFMDRDDKPNNRPEQIITKLISVDKPNNGPGQKISREISPRSVDSKIITFQHVELISKWIDKLEISVKTYKFKLILRGSRDGFSTSKFHEICDNQSHTVSIIKVKDSNEILGGYNPIIWKSECGYSTTKDSFIFSFKNKDSIENYVLSRVDCEDYAIYNNPDFGPSFGDYGLYLYGNNFYDESNCRSYTYEKPIREAYNDFSVEEYEIFQIKGKW
;
A
#
# COMPACT_ATOMS: atom_id res chain seq x y z
N MET A 1 29.52 -17.74 72.54
CA MET A 1 29.90 -16.54 71.77
C MET A 1 29.32 -16.70 70.38
N ILE A 2 28.08 -16.25 70.16
CA ILE A 2 27.37 -16.30 68.88
C ILE A 2 26.76 -14.91 68.72
N ILE A 3 27.24 -14.18 67.73
CA ILE A 3 26.77 -12.85 67.34
C ILE A 3 25.43 -13.07 66.62
N LYS A 4 24.34 -12.57 67.21
CA LYS A 4 23.07 -12.34 66.52
C LYS A 4 23.24 -11.05 65.71
N GLU A 5 23.28 -11.14 64.39
CA GLU A 5 23.05 -9.99 63.53
C GLU A 5 21.60 -9.56 63.65
N ILE A 6 21.43 -8.30 64.07
CA ILE A 6 20.17 -7.62 64.29
C ILE A 6 19.73 -7.05 62.94
N ILE A 7 18.62 -7.55 62.41
CA ILE A 7 17.86 -6.88 61.35
C ILE A 7 17.19 -5.64 62.00
N PRO A 8 17.38 -4.40 61.51
CA PRO A 8 16.64 -3.27 62.05
C PRO A 8 15.20 -3.37 61.58
N THR A 9 14.31 -3.60 62.53
CA THR A 9 12.86 -3.51 62.36
C THR A 9 12.49 -2.03 62.39
N ILE A 10 12.27 -1.40 61.24
CA ILE A 10 11.61 -0.09 61.19
C ILE A 10 10.14 -0.35 60.93
N THR A 11 9.39 -0.55 62.02
CA THR A 11 7.94 -0.39 62.06
C THR A 11 7.66 0.77 63.01
N GLN A 12 7.67 1.99 62.48
CA GLN A 12 7.16 3.17 63.16
C GLN A 12 6.42 4.04 62.15
N ASN A 13 5.14 4.28 62.45
CA ASN A 13 4.30 5.30 61.83
C ASN A 13 5.02 6.65 61.90
N ILE A 14 5.48 7.20 60.78
CA ILE A 14 5.89 8.60 60.71
C ILE A 14 5.52 9.19 59.35
N HIS A 15 4.77 10.30 59.37
CA HIS A 15 4.72 11.30 58.31
C HIS A 15 6.08 12.04 58.23
N GLU A 16 7.18 11.30 58.13
CA GLU A 16 8.52 11.85 57.97
C GLU A 16 8.79 11.93 56.47
N THR A 17 9.00 13.15 55.99
CA THR A 17 9.57 13.44 54.68
C THR A 17 10.78 12.54 54.44
N ILE A 18 10.69 11.61 53.50
CA ILE A 18 11.81 10.82 53.00
C ILE A 18 12.89 11.81 52.56
N PHE A 19 14.10 11.76 53.14
CA PHE A 19 15.18 12.65 52.75
C PHE A 19 15.62 12.31 51.31
N GLU A 20 16.10 13.30 50.54
CA GLU A 20 16.48 13.09 49.12
C GLU A 20 17.51 11.97 48.92
N GLU A 21 18.40 11.76 49.88
CA GLU A 21 19.41 10.68 49.86
C GLU A 21 18.77 9.29 50.00
N ASP A 22 17.73 9.14 50.83
CA ASP A 22 17.02 7.87 51.03
C ASP A 22 16.27 7.44 49.77
N LEU A 23 15.70 8.41 49.04
CA LEU A 23 14.97 8.12 47.81
C LEU A 23 15.88 7.68 46.67
N SER A 24 17.11 8.22 46.59
CA SER A 24 18.09 7.78 45.59
C SER A 24 18.48 6.32 45.79
N VAL A 25 18.76 5.91 47.04
CA VAL A 25 19.10 4.52 47.38
C VAL A 25 17.96 3.58 47.03
N LEU A 26 16.73 3.99 47.35
CA LEU A 26 15.53 3.21 47.05
C LEU A 26 15.28 3.04 45.54
N ILE A 27 15.54 4.08 44.75
CA ILE A 27 15.44 4.00 43.28
C ILE A 27 16.49 3.03 42.73
N ASP A 28 17.72 3.07 43.23
CA ASP A 28 18.76 2.12 42.83
C ASP A 28 18.39 0.67 43.20
N GLU A 29 17.80 0.44 44.38
CA GLU A 29 17.30 -0.87 44.78
C GLU A 29 16.18 -1.37 43.85
N LEU A 30 15.20 -0.51 43.56
CA LEU A 30 14.08 -0.82 42.65
C LEU A 30 14.57 -1.19 41.25
N VAL A 31 15.47 -0.39 40.69
CA VAL A 31 16.03 -0.62 39.35
C VAL A 31 16.88 -1.90 39.33
N ASN A 32 17.61 -2.21 40.39
CA ASN A 32 18.34 -3.47 40.53
C ASN A 32 17.41 -4.70 40.61
N ILE A 33 16.28 -4.61 41.31
CA ILE A 33 15.27 -5.67 41.32
C ILE A 33 14.73 -5.88 39.90
N TYR A 34 14.35 -4.81 39.21
CA TYR A 34 13.87 -4.88 37.84
C TYR A 34 14.90 -5.52 36.89
N PHE A 35 16.17 -5.16 37.04
CA PHE A 35 17.27 -5.73 36.25
C PHE A 35 17.40 -7.24 36.45
N LYS A 36 17.34 -7.72 37.70
CA LYS A 36 17.38 -9.17 38.02
C LYS A 36 16.21 -9.91 37.38
N GLU A 37 15.00 -9.35 37.47
CA GLU A 37 13.80 -9.97 36.88
C GLU A 37 13.83 -9.96 35.35
N LEU A 38 14.33 -8.88 34.76
CA LEU A 38 14.56 -8.76 33.33
C LEU A 38 15.53 -9.83 32.83
N ASN A 39 16.67 -10.01 33.50
CA ASN A 39 17.65 -11.04 33.15
C ASN A 39 17.16 -12.46 33.40
N LYS A 40 16.28 -12.67 34.37
CA LYS A 40 15.55 -13.94 34.52
C LYS A 40 14.56 -14.18 33.36
N GLY A 41 14.17 -13.13 32.63
CA GLY A 41 13.24 -13.22 31.50
C GLY A 41 11.77 -13.20 31.92
N LYS A 42 11.43 -12.55 33.04
CA LYS A 42 10.03 -12.40 33.46
C LYS A 42 9.24 -11.49 32.52
N ASP A 43 7.93 -11.71 32.47
CA ASP A 43 7.01 -10.88 31.68
C ASP A 43 6.98 -9.42 32.13
N ASP A 44 6.74 -8.52 31.18
CA ASP A 44 6.64 -7.08 31.44
C ASP A 44 5.58 -6.74 32.49
N ILE A 45 4.42 -7.39 32.40
CA ILE A 45 3.30 -7.21 33.34
C ILE A 45 3.72 -7.59 34.77
N ILE A 46 4.50 -8.67 34.93
CA ILE A 46 4.97 -9.14 36.24
C ILE A 46 6.03 -8.17 36.80
N ARG A 47 6.98 -7.74 35.97
CA ARG A 47 7.97 -6.73 36.38
C ARG A 47 7.29 -5.43 36.81
N LYS A 48 6.26 -5.01 36.07
CA LYS A 48 5.46 -3.83 36.40
C LYS A 48 4.70 -3.99 37.71
N SER A 49 4.07 -5.14 37.97
CA SER A 49 3.36 -5.36 39.24
C SER A 49 4.33 -5.29 40.43
N HIS A 50 5.52 -5.90 40.32
CA HIS A 50 6.51 -5.81 41.39
C HIS A 50 7.03 -4.39 41.64
N ILE A 51 7.20 -3.57 40.59
CA ILE A 51 7.52 -2.15 40.78
C ILE A 51 6.43 -1.45 41.59
N LEU A 52 5.16 -1.65 41.22
CA LEU A 52 4.04 -1.00 41.90
C LEU A 52 3.88 -1.51 43.35
N ASP A 53 4.06 -2.81 43.57
CA ASP A 53 4.03 -3.41 44.91
C ASP A 53 5.19 -2.92 45.77
N PHE A 54 6.38 -2.75 45.20
CA PHE A 54 7.53 -2.17 45.91
C PHE A 54 7.23 -0.75 46.36
N ILE A 55 6.73 0.13 45.47
CA ILE A 55 6.35 1.51 45.82
C ILE A 55 5.31 1.51 46.94
N LYS A 56 4.31 0.61 46.87
CA LYS A 56 3.25 0.48 47.87
C LYS A 56 3.76 -0.04 49.22
N ASN A 57 4.61 -1.06 49.23
CA ASN A 57 5.08 -1.72 50.45
C ASN A 57 5.97 -0.81 51.31
N TYR A 58 6.72 0.10 50.68
CA TYR A 58 7.49 1.12 51.40
C TYR A 58 6.66 2.34 51.80
N ASN A 59 5.33 2.30 51.56
CA ASN A 59 4.38 3.39 51.84
C ASN A 59 4.80 4.74 51.22
N ILE A 60 5.46 4.69 50.06
CA ILE A 60 5.98 5.87 49.36
C ILE A 60 4.91 6.37 48.40
N ASN A 61 4.66 7.68 48.44
CA ASN A 61 3.77 8.31 47.48
C ASN A 61 4.40 8.28 46.08
N SER A 62 3.76 7.59 45.13
CA SER A 62 4.22 7.52 43.73
C SER A 62 4.36 8.90 43.09
N GLN A 63 3.55 9.88 43.52
CA GLN A 63 3.63 11.25 43.05
C GLN A 63 4.87 11.99 43.58
N GLU A 64 5.31 11.70 44.81
CA GLU A 64 6.56 12.24 45.37
C GLU A 64 7.78 11.66 44.63
N ILE A 65 7.77 10.36 44.33
CA ILE A 65 8.79 9.73 43.47
C ILE A 65 8.81 10.43 42.11
N TYR A 66 7.64 10.63 41.49
CA TYR A 66 7.57 11.26 40.19
C TYR A 66 8.13 12.70 40.18
N ILE A 67 7.79 13.51 41.18
CA ILE A 67 8.31 14.88 41.34
C ILE A 67 9.83 14.85 41.59
N TRP A 68 10.31 13.94 42.43
CA TRP A 68 11.74 13.80 42.69
C TRP A 68 12.51 13.39 41.42
N LEU A 69 11.97 12.45 40.64
CA LEU A 69 12.55 12.02 39.37
C LEU A 69 12.66 13.19 38.40
N LEU A 70 11.63 14.03 38.29
CA LEU A 70 11.68 15.24 37.44
C LEU A 70 12.84 16.18 37.79
N ASN A 71 13.18 16.30 39.07
CA ASN A 71 14.24 17.19 39.55
C ASN A 71 15.63 16.55 39.58
N ASN A 72 15.72 15.22 39.57
CA ASN A 72 16.96 14.46 39.71
C ASN A 72 17.26 13.64 38.47
N GLN A 73 17.80 14.30 37.44
CA GLN A 73 18.11 13.69 36.12
C GLN A 73 19.61 13.59 35.85
N LYS A 74 20.42 13.32 36.88
CA LYS A 74 21.88 13.13 36.77
C LYS A 74 22.30 11.66 36.78
N ASN A 75 21.58 10.80 37.50
CA ASN A 75 21.87 9.38 37.63
C ASN A 75 21.10 8.58 36.56
N SER A 76 21.74 7.62 35.91
CA SER A 76 21.15 6.85 34.82
C SER A 76 19.90 6.05 35.25
N ASN A 77 19.83 5.55 36.50
CA ASN A 77 18.68 4.85 37.07
C ASN A 77 17.49 5.78 37.27
N SER A 78 17.72 6.99 37.77
CA SER A 78 16.67 8.01 37.92
C SER A 78 16.11 8.48 36.56
N ILE A 79 16.96 8.63 35.56
CA ILE A 79 16.53 8.98 34.19
C ILE A 79 15.73 7.82 33.59
N TYR A 80 16.21 6.58 33.74
CA TYR A 80 15.50 5.39 33.31
C TYR A 80 14.11 5.30 33.96
N LEU A 81 14.02 5.45 35.29
CA LEU A 81 12.75 5.31 36.00
C LEU A 81 11.75 6.39 35.63
N LEU A 82 12.21 7.63 35.37
CA LEU A 82 11.35 8.67 34.80
C LEU A 82 10.80 8.27 33.43
N GLY A 83 11.66 7.73 32.56
CA GLY A 83 11.25 7.19 31.26
C GLY A 83 10.23 6.06 31.39
N TYR A 84 10.41 5.19 32.37
CA TYR A 84 9.49 4.10 32.71
C TYR A 84 8.10 4.63 33.12
N PHE A 85 8.06 5.67 33.96
CA PHE A 85 6.82 6.31 34.38
C PHE A 85 6.07 6.92 33.19
N HIS A 86 6.77 7.63 32.30
CA HIS A 86 6.16 8.16 31.07
C HIS A 86 5.69 7.05 30.13
N TYR A 87 6.49 6.01 29.93
CA TYR A 87 6.16 4.89 29.04
C TYR A 87 4.92 4.13 29.50
N HIS A 88 4.77 3.88 30.80
CA HIS A 88 3.64 3.13 31.37
C HIS A 88 2.46 4.00 31.85
N GLY A 89 2.61 5.32 31.86
CA GLY A 89 1.61 6.26 32.36
C GLY A 89 1.39 6.16 33.87
N ILE A 90 2.48 6.14 34.64
CA ILE A 90 2.46 6.15 36.11
C ILE A 90 2.53 7.62 36.55
N GLU A 91 1.52 8.09 37.30
CA GLU A 91 1.32 9.49 37.72
C GLU A 91 1.23 10.54 36.58
N ALA A 92 1.24 10.09 35.33
CA ALA A 92 1.12 10.91 34.14
C ALA A 92 0.41 10.13 33.02
N ASN A 93 -0.06 10.83 31.99
CA ASN A 93 -0.57 10.16 30.79
C ASN A 93 0.54 9.41 30.06
N ILE A 94 0.20 8.26 29.47
CA ILE A 94 1.12 7.47 28.64
C ILE A 94 1.76 8.35 27.57
N ASN A 95 3.09 8.43 27.58
CA ASN A 95 3.88 9.16 26.60
C ASN A 95 5.14 8.35 26.24
N LYS A 96 5.00 7.50 25.21
CA LYS A 96 6.08 6.62 24.74
C LYS A 96 7.26 7.39 24.17
N GLN A 97 7.03 8.55 23.55
CA GLN A 97 8.08 9.40 22.99
C GLN A 97 8.97 9.97 24.10
N LYS A 98 8.39 10.51 25.17
CA LYS A 98 9.16 10.95 26.34
C LYS A 98 9.88 9.79 27.03
N GLY A 99 9.23 8.64 27.12
CA GLY A 99 9.86 7.41 27.61
C GLY A 99 11.11 7.04 26.80
N PHE A 100 11.00 7.08 25.46
CA PHE A 100 12.12 6.86 24.55
C PHE A 100 13.27 7.85 24.77
N GLU A 101 12.98 9.15 24.85
CA GLU A 101 13.99 10.19 25.07
C GLU A 101 14.74 10.00 26.40
N SER A 102 14.04 9.65 27.46
CA SER A 102 14.66 9.32 28.76
C SER A 102 15.50 8.05 28.68
N TYR A 103 15.00 6.99 28.03
CA TYR A 103 15.79 5.77 27.85
C TYR A 103 17.04 6.02 27.00
N LEU A 104 16.98 6.88 25.98
CA LEU A 104 18.14 7.28 25.19
C LEU A 104 19.24 7.89 26.09
N LYS A 105 18.86 8.88 26.91
CA LYS A 105 19.77 9.54 27.86
C LYS A 105 20.31 8.58 28.90
N ALA A 106 19.48 7.70 29.45
CA ALA A 106 19.93 6.70 30.42
C ALA A 106 20.90 5.69 29.78
N ALA A 107 20.65 5.28 28.53
CA ALA A 107 21.51 4.36 27.79
C ALA A 107 22.87 4.97 27.41
N GLU A 108 22.92 6.28 27.12
CA GLU A 108 24.16 7.05 26.94
C GLU A 108 25.02 7.04 28.22
N LEU A 109 24.39 6.98 29.39
CA LEU A 109 25.03 6.79 30.69
C LEU A 109 25.16 5.29 31.08
N GLU A 110 25.23 4.41 30.08
CA GLU A 110 25.40 2.96 30.22
C GLU A 110 24.33 2.22 31.05
N ASN A 111 23.12 2.78 31.20
CA ASN A 111 22.03 2.06 31.85
C ASN A 111 21.60 0.84 31.03
N VAL A 112 21.87 -0.35 31.57
CA VAL A 112 21.65 -1.64 30.89
C VAL A 112 20.17 -1.89 30.60
N ILE A 113 19.28 -1.49 31.51
CA ILE A 113 17.84 -1.69 31.33
C ILE A 113 17.33 -0.77 30.23
N ALA A 114 17.74 0.50 30.22
CA ALA A 114 17.39 1.43 29.16
C ALA A 114 17.87 0.94 27.78
N GLN A 115 19.09 0.40 27.68
CA GLN A 115 19.60 -0.22 26.45
C GLN A 115 18.73 -1.40 25.98
N PHE A 116 18.27 -2.25 26.92
CA PHE A 116 17.35 -3.34 26.62
C PHE A 116 15.99 -2.82 26.12
N GLU A 117 15.37 -1.90 26.85
CA GLU A 117 14.06 -1.35 26.49
C GLU A 117 14.11 -0.59 25.15
N LEU A 118 15.18 0.18 24.88
CA LEU A 118 15.42 0.80 23.57
C LEU A 118 15.50 -0.23 22.46
N THR A 119 16.18 -1.36 22.70
CA THR A 119 16.26 -2.43 21.70
C THR A 119 14.85 -2.91 21.33
N TYR A 120 13.98 -3.16 22.31
CA TYR A 120 12.58 -3.51 22.05
C TYR A 120 11.81 -2.40 21.33
N MET A 121 12.00 -1.14 21.71
CA MET A 121 11.34 0.00 21.05
C MET A 121 11.74 0.11 19.57
N TYR A 122 13.01 -0.10 19.25
CA TYR A 122 13.52 -0.09 17.87
C TYR A 122 13.05 -1.30 17.05
N VAL A 123 12.88 -2.48 17.66
CA VAL A 123 12.32 -3.66 16.98
C VAL A 123 10.84 -3.46 16.64
N TYR A 124 10.04 -2.99 17.59
CA TYR A 124 8.58 -2.96 17.44
C TYR A 124 8.01 -1.61 17.02
N GLY A 125 8.82 -0.54 16.97
CA GLY A 125 8.37 0.81 16.63
C GLY A 125 7.45 1.42 17.69
N LEU A 126 7.81 1.25 18.97
CA LEU A 126 6.93 1.59 20.10
C LEU A 126 6.97 3.08 20.42
N GLY A 127 6.27 3.90 19.63
CA GLY A 127 6.25 5.36 19.79
C GLY A 127 7.35 6.09 19.02
N ILE A 128 8.10 5.35 18.20
CA ILE A 128 9.18 5.79 17.30
C ILE A 128 9.20 4.88 16.07
N ASP A 129 9.88 5.30 15.00
CA ASP A 129 10.08 4.45 13.81
C ASP A 129 11.01 3.29 14.11
N LYS A 130 10.74 2.13 13.48
CA LYS A 130 11.58 0.94 13.62
C LYS A 130 13.00 1.22 13.15
N ASN A 131 13.99 0.71 13.86
CA ASN A 131 15.39 0.83 13.49
C ASN A 131 16.14 -0.46 13.83
N TYR A 132 16.17 -1.38 12.88
CA TYR A 132 16.72 -2.71 13.12
C TYR A 132 18.23 -2.74 13.32
N ASP A 133 18.98 -1.83 12.68
CA ASP A 133 20.44 -1.74 12.83
C ASP A 133 20.83 -1.31 14.25
N LYS A 134 20.14 -0.30 14.81
CA LYS A 134 20.34 0.11 16.20
C LYS A 134 19.92 -1.00 17.17
N ALA A 135 18.81 -1.68 16.90
CA ALA A 135 18.37 -2.81 17.71
C ALA A 135 19.43 -3.92 17.73
N PHE A 136 19.95 -4.30 16.56
CA PHE A 136 20.97 -5.34 16.45
C PHE A 136 22.24 -4.94 17.20
N LYS A 137 22.74 -3.72 16.99
CA LYS A 137 23.94 -3.21 17.67
C LYS A 137 23.80 -3.24 19.20
N LEU A 138 22.68 -2.75 19.73
CA LEU A 138 22.43 -2.77 21.18
C LEU A 138 22.30 -4.20 21.72
N SER A 139 21.59 -5.09 21.00
CA SER A 139 21.46 -6.49 21.40
C SER A 139 22.81 -7.19 21.50
N LYS A 140 23.72 -6.92 20.55
CA LYS A 140 25.08 -7.46 20.53
C LYS A 140 25.89 -6.94 21.72
N MET A 141 25.86 -5.63 21.98
CA MET A 141 26.52 -5.03 23.14
C MET A 141 26.05 -5.64 24.47
N LEU A 142 24.73 -5.85 24.63
CA LEU A 142 24.17 -6.47 25.83
C LEU A 142 24.60 -7.95 25.98
N ALA A 143 24.67 -8.69 24.86
CA ALA A 143 25.11 -10.07 24.86
C ALA A 143 26.62 -10.22 25.14
N GLU A 144 27.46 -9.30 24.66
CA GLU A 144 28.89 -9.24 24.94
C GLU A 144 29.20 -8.99 26.43
N LYS A 145 28.30 -8.29 27.13
CA LYS A 145 28.34 -8.11 28.60
C LYS A 145 27.74 -9.30 29.38
N ASP A 146 27.45 -10.42 28.70
CA ASP A 146 26.86 -11.65 29.26
C ASP A 146 25.50 -11.47 29.97
N TYR A 147 24.75 -10.41 29.64
CA TYR A 147 23.39 -10.25 30.15
C TYR A 147 22.44 -11.23 29.46
N LEU A 148 21.82 -12.12 30.23
CA LEU A 148 20.96 -13.18 29.70
C LEU A 148 19.80 -12.64 28.85
N ALA A 149 19.21 -11.51 29.26
CA ALA A 149 18.18 -10.84 28.47
C ALA A 149 18.72 -10.34 27.11
N GLY A 150 19.97 -9.86 27.08
CA GLY A 150 20.69 -9.46 25.87
C GLY A 150 21.06 -10.63 24.97
N ILE A 151 21.58 -11.73 25.55
CA ILE A 151 21.89 -12.97 24.80
C ILE A 151 20.62 -13.51 24.12
N ASN A 152 19.50 -13.58 24.84
CA ASN A 152 18.22 -13.99 24.27
C ASN A 152 17.76 -13.02 23.15
N LEU A 153 17.96 -11.72 23.33
CA LEU A 153 17.56 -10.71 22.33
C LEU A 153 18.41 -10.77 21.06
N LEU A 154 19.72 -10.99 21.19
CA LEU A 154 20.60 -11.24 20.05
C LEU A 154 20.21 -12.52 19.32
N GLY A 155 19.87 -13.59 20.07
CA GLY A 155 19.30 -14.82 19.51
C GLY A 155 18.03 -14.54 18.70
N PHE A 156 17.15 -13.68 19.20
CA PHE A 156 15.94 -13.25 18.48
C PHE A 156 16.27 -12.46 17.20
N CYS A 157 17.25 -11.56 17.24
CA CYS A 157 17.70 -10.85 16.06
C CYS A 157 18.22 -11.79 14.97
N TYR A 158 19.05 -12.78 15.32
CA TYR A 158 19.53 -13.78 14.37
C TYR A 158 18.43 -14.70 13.86
N TYR A 159 17.48 -15.08 14.72
CA TYR A 159 16.36 -15.94 14.32
C TYR A 159 15.44 -15.27 13.30
N LYS A 160 15.18 -13.96 13.47
CA LYS A 160 14.26 -13.19 12.62
C LYS A 160 14.94 -12.34 11.53
N GLY A 161 16.27 -12.23 11.52
CA GLY A 161 17.00 -11.35 10.61
C GLY A 161 16.80 -9.86 10.92
N ILE A 162 16.74 -9.49 12.21
CA ILE A 162 16.57 -8.09 12.64
C ILE A 162 17.94 -7.40 12.65
N GLY A 163 18.19 -6.54 11.65
CA GLY A 163 19.44 -5.78 11.51
C GLY A 163 20.64 -6.65 11.15
N THR A 164 20.36 -7.87 10.68
CA THR A 164 21.34 -8.89 10.28
C THR A 164 20.66 -9.92 9.38
N ASN A 165 21.42 -10.80 8.72
CA ASN A 165 20.84 -11.93 8.00
C ASN A 165 20.26 -12.96 8.97
N VAL A 166 19.43 -13.85 8.47
CA VAL A 166 18.87 -14.95 9.26
C VAL A 166 19.95 -16.01 9.52
N TYR A 167 20.25 -16.24 10.80
CA TYR A 167 21.30 -17.14 11.29
C TYR A 167 20.73 -18.03 12.40
N LYS A 168 19.90 -19.00 12.02
CA LYS A 168 19.10 -19.81 12.96
C LYS A 168 19.95 -20.72 13.86
N GLN A 169 21.10 -21.21 13.38
CA GLN A 169 21.99 -22.05 14.17
C GLN A 169 22.65 -21.24 15.30
N GLU A 170 23.05 -20.02 15.00
CA GLU A 170 23.61 -19.07 15.95
C GLU A 170 22.56 -18.65 16.99
N ALA A 171 21.32 -18.42 16.55
CA ALA A 171 20.20 -18.20 17.45
C ALA A 171 19.97 -19.39 18.40
N PHE A 172 20.01 -20.63 17.88
CA PHE A 172 19.87 -21.84 18.67
C PHE A 172 20.92 -21.92 19.78
N GLU A 173 22.20 -21.70 19.47
CA GLU A 173 23.27 -21.73 20.46
C GLU A 173 23.15 -20.61 21.52
N LEU A 174 22.74 -19.41 21.12
CA LEU A 174 22.49 -18.30 22.05
C LEU A 174 21.30 -18.59 22.98
N TYR A 175 20.19 -19.10 22.45
CA TYR A 175 19.04 -19.51 23.27
C TYR A 175 19.42 -20.64 24.21
N LYS A 176 20.17 -21.63 23.75
CA LYS A 176 20.68 -22.73 24.59
C LYS A 176 21.57 -22.21 25.71
N LYS A 177 22.51 -21.29 25.43
CA LYS A 177 23.35 -20.64 26.45
C LYS A 177 22.49 -19.93 27.50
N ALA A 178 21.57 -19.06 27.09
CA ALA A 178 20.74 -18.30 28.03
C ALA A 178 19.74 -19.19 28.81
N ALA A 179 19.19 -20.23 28.17
CA ALA A 179 18.25 -21.16 28.80
C ALA A 179 18.91 -21.99 29.90
N ASN A 180 20.13 -22.49 29.65
CA ASN A 180 20.92 -23.24 30.63
C ASN A 180 21.30 -22.39 31.85
N LEU A 181 21.38 -21.07 31.68
CA LEU A 181 21.62 -20.10 32.76
C LEU A 181 20.33 -19.58 33.42
N GLY A 182 19.17 -20.18 33.08
CA GLY A 182 17.90 -19.92 33.77
C GLY A 182 17.05 -18.78 33.19
N ASN A 183 17.36 -18.29 31.99
CA ASN A 183 16.49 -17.30 31.33
C ASN A 183 15.21 -17.96 30.79
N LEU A 184 14.06 -17.54 31.31
CA LEU A 184 12.76 -18.16 31.03
C LEU A 184 12.29 -17.94 29.58
N ARG A 185 12.62 -16.79 28.97
CA ARG A 185 12.31 -16.51 27.55
C ARG A 185 13.13 -17.41 26.62
N ALA A 186 14.42 -17.57 26.92
CA ALA A 186 15.29 -18.44 26.16
C ALA A 186 14.89 -19.91 26.28
N GLN A 187 14.48 -20.36 27.48
CA GLN A 187 13.91 -21.71 27.67
C GLN A 187 12.68 -21.93 26.78
N PHE A 188 11.76 -20.97 26.72
CA PHE A 188 10.61 -21.04 25.82
C PHE A 188 11.00 -21.07 24.34
N ASN A 189 11.90 -20.19 23.90
CA ASN A 189 12.36 -20.15 22.52
C ASN A 189 13.06 -21.46 22.11
N LEU A 190 13.92 -21.99 22.97
CA LEU A 190 14.60 -23.26 22.75
C LEU A 190 13.60 -24.44 22.72
N ALA A 191 12.56 -24.41 23.57
CA ALA A 191 11.49 -25.41 23.55
C ALA A 191 10.76 -25.43 22.20
N LEU A 192 10.49 -24.26 21.61
CA LEU A 192 9.88 -24.18 20.28
C LEU A 192 10.80 -24.76 19.20
N MET A 193 12.11 -24.49 19.26
CA MET A 193 13.06 -25.05 18.29
C MET A 193 13.13 -26.59 18.36
N TYR A 194 13.10 -27.17 19.57
CA TYR A 194 13.00 -28.62 19.74
C TYR A 194 11.64 -29.19 19.30
N LYS A 195 10.54 -28.45 19.49
CA LYS A 195 9.20 -28.87 19.04
C LYS A 195 9.13 -28.99 17.52
N ASP A 196 9.74 -28.03 16.83
CA ASP A 196 9.64 -27.89 15.37
C ASP A 196 10.81 -28.55 14.62
N GLY A 197 11.81 -29.07 15.32
CA GLY A 197 13.01 -29.67 14.71
C GLY A 197 13.85 -28.64 13.96
N GLU A 198 13.89 -27.40 14.46
CA GLU A 198 14.60 -26.31 13.83
C GLU A 198 16.05 -26.26 14.36
N CYS A 199 17.03 -26.44 13.47
CA CYS A 199 18.47 -26.55 13.80
C CYS A 199 18.85 -27.77 14.66
N THR A 200 17.91 -28.66 14.94
CA THR A 200 18.09 -29.89 15.72
C THR A 200 16.99 -30.89 15.35
N GLU A 201 17.10 -32.15 15.78
CA GLU A 201 16.00 -33.11 15.60
C GLU A 201 14.83 -32.78 16.53
N ILE A 202 13.61 -33.16 16.12
CA ILE A 202 12.42 -33.00 16.95
C ILE A 202 12.62 -33.75 18.28
N ASP A 203 12.51 -33.03 19.39
CA ASP A 203 12.67 -33.57 20.74
C ASP A 203 11.52 -33.10 21.64
N TYR A 204 10.46 -33.89 21.64
CA TYR A 204 9.26 -33.56 22.42
C TYR A 204 9.51 -33.64 23.93
N PHE A 205 10.44 -34.47 24.39
CA PHE A 205 10.77 -34.54 25.81
C PHE A 205 11.44 -33.24 26.27
N LYS A 206 12.44 -32.74 25.54
CA LYS A 206 13.05 -31.44 25.83
C LYS A 206 12.06 -30.29 25.67
N THR A 207 11.16 -30.36 24.70
CA THR A 207 10.07 -29.39 24.56
C THR A 207 9.24 -29.31 25.85
N PHE A 208 8.83 -30.46 26.38
CA PHE A 208 8.06 -30.54 27.62
C PHE A 208 8.88 -30.05 28.82
N GLU A 209 10.13 -30.49 28.98
CA GLU A 209 10.99 -30.10 30.09
C GLU A 209 11.27 -28.59 30.12
N LEU A 210 11.67 -28.01 28.99
CA LEU A 210 11.98 -26.58 28.90
C LEU A 210 10.73 -25.71 29.06
N SER A 211 9.60 -26.10 28.48
CA SER A 211 8.33 -25.39 28.69
C SER A 211 7.86 -25.46 30.15
N LYS A 212 8.07 -26.60 30.82
CA LYS A 212 7.80 -26.76 32.25
C LYS A 212 8.69 -25.85 33.10
N ASN A 213 10.01 -25.84 32.87
CA ASN A 213 10.94 -24.96 33.60
C ASN A 213 10.58 -23.47 33.41
N SER A 214 10.24 -23.08 32.18
CA SER A 214 9.80 -21.72 31.86
C SER A 214 8.48 -21.35 32.57
N ALA A 215 7.53 -22.29 32.61
CA ALA A 215 6.23 -22.12 33.28
C ALA A 215 6.35 -22.05 34.81
N GLU A 216 7.25 -22.81 35.42
CA GLU A 216 7.54 -22.75 36.87
C GLU A 216 8.14 -21.40 37.28
N GLY A 217 8.85 -20.74 36.36
CA GLY A 217 9.28 -19.34 36.52
C GLY A 217 8.20 -18.29 36.25
N GLU A 218 6.96 -18.71 36.03
CA GLU A 218 5.77 -17.88 35.74
C GLU A 218 5.86 -17.08 34.42
N TYR A 219 6.65 -17.55 33.45
CA TYR A 219 6.65 -16.94 32.12
C TYR A 219 5.43 -17.38 31.32
N SER A 220 4.56 -16.44 30.95
CA SER A 220 3.23 -16.75 30.43
C SER A 220 3.25 -17.52 29.10
N CYS A 221 4.20 -17.22 28.20
CA CYS A 221 4.35 -18.01 26.96
C CYS A 221 4.82 -19.44 27.25
N GLY A 222 5.67 -19.63 28.27
CA GLY A 222 6.09 -20.95 28.76
C GLY A 222 4.92 -21.74 29.32
N MET A 223 4.07 -21.10 30.13
CA MET A 223 2.84 -21.71 30.68
C MET A 223 1.85 -22.11 29.57
N ASN A 224 1.67 -21.27 28.55
CA ASN A 224 0.84 -21.58 27.39
C ASN A 224 1.39 -22.77 26.58
N LEU A 225 2.72 -22.84 26.38
CA LEU A 225 3.35 -23.97 25.70
C LEU A 225 3.23 -25.26 26.52
N LEU A 226 3.40 -25.20 27.85
CA LEU A 226 3.18 -26.35 28.72
C LEU A 226 1.73 -26.85 28.67
N ALA A 227 0.76 -25.93 28.65
CA ALA A 227 -0.65 -26.26 28.46
C ALA A 227 -0.88 -26.98 27.12
N TYR A 228 -0.27 -26.50 26.04
CA TYR A 228 -0.31 -27.13 24.72
C TYR A 228 0.31 -28.53 24.74
N CYS A 229 1.42 -28.72 25.46
CA CYS A 229 2.04 -30.03 25.61
C CYS A 229 1.12 -31.02 26.33
N TYR A 230 0.46 -30.61 27.42
CA TYR A 230 -0.53 -31.46 28.10
C TYR A 230 -1.78 -31.72 27.24
N PHE A 231 -2.22 -30.74 26.45
CA PHE A 231 -3.40 -30.91 25.60
C PHE A 231 -3.18 -31.98 24.52
N ASN A 232 -2.00 -31.98 23.90
CA ASN A 232 -1.67 -32.86 22.77
C ASN A 232 -0.83 -34.09 23.15
N GLY A 233 -0.34 -34.18 24.39
CA GLY A 233 0.57 -35.27 24.80
C GLY A 233 1.98 -35.13 24.23
N ILE A 234 2.49 -33.91 24.11
CA ILE A 234 3.85 -33.65 23.59
C ILE A 234 4.85 -33.81 24.73
N GLY A 235 5.69 -34.85 24.64
CA GLY A 235 6.72 -35.17 25.65
C GLY A 235 6.16 -35.61 27.00
N THR A 236 4.84 -35.81 27.08
CA THR A 236 4.10 -36.19 28.29
C THR A 236 2.79 -36.88 27.90
N ASN A 237 2.06 -37.43 28.86
CA ASN A 237 0.74 -37.98 28.60
C ASN A 237 -0.31 -36.88 28.46
N ILE A 238 -1.31 -37.10 27.60
CA ILE A 238 -2.44 -36.17 27.44
C ILE A 238 -3.12 -35.94 28.80
N ASN A 239 -3.24 -34.67 29.19
CA ASN A 239 -3.94 -34.23 30.38
C ASN A 239 -4.70 -32.92 30.11
N LYS A 240 -5.91 -33.06 29.57
CA LYS A 240 -6.75 -31.91 29.20
C LYS A 240 -7.14 -31.04 30.40
N GLN A 241 -7.24 -31.61 31.60
CA GLN A 241 -7.58 -30.88 32.83
C GLN A 241 -6.46 -29.90 33.19
N LYS A 242 -5.21 -30.40 33.26
CA LYS A 242 -4.03 -29.54 33.50
C LYS A 242 -3.85 -28.51 32.40
N ALA A 243 -4.09 -28.89 31.13
CA ALA A 243 -4.04 -27.95 30.02
C ALA A 243 -5.06 -26.81 30.21
N PHE A 244 -6.30 -27.13 30.56
CA PHE A 244 -7.34 -26.13 30.82
C PHE A 244 -6.98 -25.19 31.97
N GLU A 245 -6.53 -25.73 33.11
CA GLU A 245 -6.13 -24.93 34.27
C GLU A 245 -4.98 -23.97 33.92
N LEU A 246 -3.99 -24.45 33.17
CA LEU A 246 -2.88 -23.61 32.70
C LEU A 246 -3.34 -22.56 31.70
N TYR A 247 -4.15 -22.92 30.69
CA TYR A 247 -4.70 -21.93 29.75
C TYR A 247 -5.54 -20.88 30.47
N GLN A 248 -6.38 -21.28 31.43
CA GLN A 248 -7.20 -20.39 32.22
C GLN A 248 -6.34 -19.42 33.05
N LYS A 249 -5.39 -19.94 33.85
CA LYS A 249 -4.46 -19.12 34.64
C LYS A 249 -3.71 -18.12 33.74
N THR A 250 -3.18 -18.59 32.61
CA THR A 250 -2.37 -17.77 31.71
C THR A 250 -3.22 -16.73 30.96
N ALA A 251 -4.47 -17.06 30.61
CA ALA A 251 -5.40 -16.12 29.99
C ALA A 251 -5.75 -14.95 30.91
N TYR A 252 -5.89 -15.20 32.23
CA TYR A 252 -6.08 -14.16 33.25
C TYR A 252 -4.84 -13.28 33.45
N LEU A 253 -3.64 -13.82 33.28
CA LEU A 253 -2.39 -13.04 33.24
C LEU A 253 -2.26 -12.15 31.98
N GLY A 254 -3.22 -12.24 31.05
CA GLY A 254 -3.25 -11.42 29.86
C GLY A 254 -2.58 -12.04 28.64
N ASN A 255 -2.09 -13.29 28.71
CA ASN A 255 -1.45 -13.92 27.57
C ASN A 255 -2.46 -14.18 26.44
N LYS A 256 -2.20 -13.57 25.28
CA LYS A 256 -3.07 -13.62 24.11
C LYS A 256 -3.31 -15.06 23.63
N SER A 257 -2.25 -15.84 23.41
CA SER A 257 -2.38 -17.21 22.89
C SER A 257 -3.16 -18.10 23.84
N ALA A 258 -2.98 -17.93 25.15
CA ALA A 258 -3.78 -18.65 26.14
C ALA A 258 -5.26 -18.21 26.13
N GLN A 259 -5.56 -16.92 25.95
CA GLN A 259 -6.94 -16.44 25.79
C GLN A 259 -7.61 -17.08 24.56
N TYR A 260 -6.91 -17.16 23.43
CA TYR A 260 -7.40 -17.84 22.23
C TYR A 260 -7.63 -19.34 22.46
N ASN A 261 -6.65 -20.04 23.03
CA ASN A 261 -6.76 -21.48 23.29
C ASN A 261 -7.87 -21.80 24.30
N LEU A 262 -8.04 -20.96 25.32
CA LEU A 262 -9.15 -21.08 26.27
C LEU A 262 -10.51 -20.84 25.59
N ALA A 263 -10.57 -19.87 24.67
CA ALA A 263 -11.78 -19.62 23.88
C ALA A 263 -12.15 -20.85 23.03
N LEU A 264 -11.18 -21.47 22.35
CA LEU A 264 -11.37 -22.71 21.60
C LEU A 264 -11.86 -23.86 22.48
N MET A 265 -11.36 -23.98 23.72
CA MET A 265 -11.82 -25.00 24.65
C MET A 265 -13.28 -24.79 25.07
N TYR A 266 -13.71 -23.54 25.28
CA TYR A 266 -15.11 -23.23 25.56
C TYR A 266 -16.01 -23.37 24.32
N GLU A 267 -15.51 -23.06 23.12
CA GLU A 267 -16.27 -23.19 21.88
C GLU A 267 -16.60 -24.65 21.56
N ASN A 268 -15.62 -25.53 21.71
CA ASN A 268 -15.76 -26.95 21.41
C ASN A 268 -16.35 -27.74 22.58
N GLY A 269 -16.20 -27.24 23.81
CA GLY A 269 -16.41 -28.04 25.02
C GLY A 269 -15.35 -29.14 25.14
N CYS A 270 -15.33 -29.80 26.29
CA CYS A 270 -14.51 -30.99 26.50
C CYS A 270 -15.18 -31.95 27.49
N GLU A 271 -15.90 -32.94 26.96
CA GLU A 271 -16.63 -33.94 27.76
C GLU A 271 -15.72 -34.69 28.74
N ILE A 272 -14.48 -35.01 28.33
CA ILE A 272 -13.50 -35.75 29.13
C ILE A 272 -13.23 -35.08 30.49
N ILE A 273 -13.32 -33.75 30.55
CA ILE A 273 -13.05 -32.95 31.76
C ILE A 273 -14.30 -32.17 32.22
N GLY A 274 -15.47 -32.51 31.70
CA GLY A 274 -16.74 -31.88 32.09
C GLY A 274 -16.86 -30.41 31.72
N ILE A 275 -16.09 -29.92 30.74
CA ILE A 275 -16.27 -28.56 30.22
C ILE A 275 -17.42 -28.59 29.24
N GLU A 276 -18.53 -28.00 29.62
CA GLU A 276 -19.63 -27.76 28.70
C GLU A 276 -19.24 -26.71 27.66
N LYS A 277 -19.74 -26.89 26.45
CA LYS A 277 -19.64 -25.87 25.40
C LYS A 277 -20.28 -24.57 25.91
N ASN A 278 -19.48 -23.51 26.00
CA ASN A 278 -19.91 -22.20 26.50
C ASN A 278 -19.47 -21.09 25.54
N ILE A 279 -20.32 -20.82 24.57
CA ILE A 279 -20.03 -19.89 23.48
C ILE A 279 -19.83 -18.46 24.01
N ASN A 280 -20.54 -18.06 25.07
CA ASN A 280 -20.38 -16.74 25.67
C ASN A 280 -18.97 -16.54 26.25
N GLN A 281 -18.44 -17.58 26.91
CA GLN A 281 -17.05 -17.56 27.38
C GLN A 281 -16.07 -17.56 26.20
N ALA A 282 -16.32 -18.34 25.15
CA ALA A 282 -15.49 -18.34 23.94
C ALA A 282 -15.40 -16.93 23.32
N ILE A 283 -16.53 -16.28 23.07
CA ILE A 283 -16.60 -14.91 22.53
C ILE A 283 -15.88 -13.91 23.44
N TYR A 284 -16.09 -13.99 24.75
CA TYR A 284 -15.43 -13.11 25.71
C TYR A 284 -13.89 -13.22 25.61
N TRP A 285 -13.37 -14.45 25.56
CA TRP A 285 -11.94 -14.69 25.49
C TRP A 285 -11.35 -14.36 24.11
N TYR A 286 -12.04 -14.65 23.02
CA TYR A 286 -11.64 -14.18 21.68
C TYR A 286 -11.59 -12.65 21.60
N LYS A 287 -12.60 -11.95 22.13
CA LYS A 287 -12.61 -10.48 22.19
C LYS A 287 -11.44 -9.94 23.00
N LYS A 288 -11.12 -10.57 24.14
CA LYS A 288 -9.95 -10.20 24.94
C LYS A 288 -8.64 -10.41 24.20
N SER A 289 -8.49 -11.54 23.51
CA SER A 289 -7.31 -11.86 22.68
C SER A 289 -7.11 -10.81 21.58
N ALA A 290 -8.15 -10.54 20.79
CA ALA A 290 -8.10 -9.62 19.66
C ALA A 290 -7.88 -8.14 20.08
N LYS A 291 -8.42 -7.69 21.23
CA LYS A 291 -8.27 -6.30 21.69
C LYS A 291 -6.80 -5.90 21.92
N GLN A 292 -5.96 -6.85 22.32
CA GLN A 292 -4.54 -6.60 22.60
C GLN A 292 -3.73 -6.31 21.32
N GLU A 293 -4.17 -6.79 20.16
CA GLU A 293 -3.53 -6.58 18.86
C GLU A 293 -3.74 -5.17 18.30
N SER A 294 -4.81 -4.47 18.70
CA SER A 294 -5.02 -3.06 18.29
C SER A 294 -3.94 -2.11 18.82
N LYS A 295 -3.07 -2.57 19.75
CA LYS A 295 -1.89 -1.84 20.23
C LYS A 295 -0.55 -2.24 19.56
N ILE A 296 -0.49 -3.34 18.79
CA ILE A 296 0.78 -3.90 18.23
C ILE A 296 0.71 -4.24 16.73
N GLY A 297 -0.45 -4.12 16.06
CA GLY A 297 -0.52 -4.06 14.59
C GLY A 297 -0.32 -5.38 13.84
N ILE A 298 -0.48 -6.54 14.48
CA ILE A 298 -0.58 -7.85 13.83
C ILE A 298 -1.84 -8.52 14.40
N LEU A 299 -2.81 -8.84 13.52
CA LEU A 299 -4.09 -9.47 13.86
C LEU A 299 -4.08 -10.97 13.52
N ASP A 300 -4.57 -11.79 14.44
CA ASP A 300 -4.85 -13.21 14.23
C ASP A 300 -6.19 -13.36 13.48
N ILE A 301 -6.08 -13.61 12.18
CA ILE A 301 -7.19 -13.77 11.23
C ILE A 301 -8.13 -14.91 11.65
N ASP A 302 -7.64 -15.90 12.40
CA ASP A 302 -8.40 -17.09 12.82
C ASP A 302 -9.44 -16.77 13.89
N SER A 303 -9.11 -15.89 14.84
CA SER A 303 -10.06 -15.44 15.88
C SER A 303 -11.26 -14.70 15.30
N LEU A 304 -11.04 -13.87 14.26
CA LEU A 304 -12.10 -13.11 13.62
C LEU A 304 -12.88 -13.93 12.59
N SER A 305 -12.24 -14.88 11.91
CA SER A 305 -12.89 -15.78 10.97
C SER A 305 -13.84 -16.75 11.68
N ILE A 306 -13.47 -17.25 12.87
CA ILE A 306 -14.34 -18.08 13.72
C ILE A 306 -15.55 -17.28 14.22
N ILE A 307 -15.34 -16.04 14.68
CA ILE A 307 -16.44 -15.14 15.06
C ILE A 307 -17.36 -14.90 13.85
N SER A 308 -16.80 -14.70 12.65
CA SER A 308 -17.56 -14.49 11.41
C SER A 308 -18.41 -15.71 11.04
N ALA A 309 -17.81 -16.91 11.03
CA ALA A 309 -18.45 -18.17 10.68
C ALA A 309 -19.55 -18.61 11.67
N TYR A 310 -19.45 -18.20 12.94
CA TYR A 310 -20.49 -18.47 13.93
C TYR A 310 -21.74 -17.61 13.70
N PHE A 311 -21.57 -16.31 13.43
CA PHE A 311 -22.68 -15.41 13.13
C PHE A 311 -23.32 -15.68 11.76
N ASP A 312 -22.62 -16.36 10.85
CA ASP A 312 -23.21 -16.90 9.61
C ASP A 312 -24.19 -18.03 9.85
N ASN A 313 -23.92 -18.90 10.84
CA ASN A 313 -24.69 -20.14 11.05
C ASN A 313 -25.96 -19.94 11.90
N LYS A 314 -26.12 -18.80 12.55
CA LYS A 314 -27.32 -18.44 13.30
C LYS A 314 -27.73 -17.01 12.97
N HIS A 315 -28.86 -16.85 12.30
CA HIS A 315 -29.60 -15.59 12.20
C HIS A 315 -30.20 -15.19 13.57
N ASP A 316 -29.39 -15.14 14.63
CA ASP A 316 -29.88 -14.82 15.97
C ASP A 316 -29.91 -13.30 16.17
N ASN A 317 -31.14 -12.80 16.24
CA ASN A 317 -31.52 -11.40 16.49
C ASN A 317 -31.15 -10.88 17.89
N GLU A 318 -30.37 -11.60 18.69
CA GLU A 318 -30.24 -11.34 20.13
C GLU A 318 -28.99 -10.51 20.52
N TYR A 319 -27.97 -10.38 19.64
CA TYR A 319 -26.68 -9.77 20.03
C TYR A 319 -26.05 -8.81 19.00
N TYR A 320 -26.85 -8.12 18.19
CA TYR A 320 -26.37 -7.08 17.28
C TYR A 320 -26.13 -5.75 18.02
N ASP A 321 -25.06 -5.04 17.68
CA ASP A 321 -24.74 -3.71 18.24
C ASP A 321 -24.87 -2.58 17.19
N ILE A 322 -25.28 -2.93 15.97
CA ILE A 322 -25.53 -2.01 14.85
C ILE A 322 -26.67 -2.47 13.94
N ILE A 323 -27.44 -1.50 13.44
CA ILE A 323 -28.45 -1.64 12.38
C ILE A 323 -27.95 -0.97 11.10
N ILE A 324 -28.07 -1.65 9.97
CA ILE A 324 -27.76 -1.12 8.63
C ILE A 324 -29.05 -1.08 7.80
N GLU A 325 -29.49 0.11 7.43
CA GLU A 325 -30.53 0.31 6.42
C GLU A 325 -29.88 0.34 5.04
N VAL A 326 -30.33 -0.50 4.13
CA VAL A 326 -29.82 -0.61 2.77
C VAL A 326 -30.94 -0.36 1.78
N GLY A 327 -30.63 0.37 0.70
CA GLY A 327 -31.58 0.74 -0.33
C GLY A 327 -32.20 2.12 -0.13
N ASN A 328 -33.00 2.53 -1.11
CA ASN A 328 -33.71 3.81 -1.16
C ASN A 328 -35.22 3.59 -1.26
N ASP A 329 -36.01 4.56 -0.80
CA ASP A 329 -37.47 4.50 -0.83
C ASP A 329 -38.00 4.17 -2.25
N PRO A 330 -38.96 3.23 -2.40
CA PRO A 330 -39.67 2.47 -1.37
C PRO A 330 -39.01 1.13 -0.96
N TYR A 331 -37.83 0.80 -1.50
CA TYR A 331 -37.17 -0.51 -1.35
C TYR A 331 -36.01 -0.45 -0.35
N ILE A 332 -36.35 -0.35 0.94
CA ILE A 332 -35.38 -0.35 2.04
C ILE A 332 -35.45 -1.68 2.81
N LYS A 333 -34.29 -2.27 3.11
CA LYS A 333 -34.18 -3.45 3.96
C LYS A 333 -33.25 -3.18 5.14
N ILE A 334 -33.61 -3.74 6.29
CA ILE A 334 -32.87 -3.59 7.54
C ILE A 334 -32.05 -4.84 7.80
N PHE A 335 -30.76 -4.63 8.04
CA PHE A 335 -29.80 -5.67 8.41
C PHE A 335 -29.27 -5.43 9.83
N ARG A 336 -29.12 -6.51 10.60
CA ARG A 336 -28.63 -6.47 11.99
C ARG A 336 -27.23 -7.05 12.06
N ALA A 337 -26.26 -6.24 12.44
CA ALA A 337 -24.85 -6.60 12.36
C ALA A 337 -24.08 -6.25 13.64
N HIS A 338 -22.77 -6.44 13.58
CA HIS A 338 -21.82 -6.37 14.67
C HIS A 338 -20.68 -5.46 14.23
N MET A 339 -20.55 -4.32 14.90
CA MET A 339 -19.66 -3.21 14.60
C MET A 339 -18.21 -3.65 14.53
N ALA A 340 -17.81 -4.60 15.38
CA ALA A 340 -16.46 -5.16 15.39
C ALA A 340 -16.08 -5.83 14.04
N ILE A 341 -17.00 -6.59 13.45
CA ILE A 341 -16.77 -7.32 12.19
C ILE A 341 -16.77 -6.34 11.02
N LEU A 342 -17.72 -5.40 10.99
CA LEU A 342 -17.79 -4.38 9.95
C LEU A 342 -16.56 -3.47 9.94
N ASN A 343 -16.08 -3.06 11.13
CA ASN A 343 -14.87 -2.26 11.28
C ASN A 343 -13.62 -2.97 10.74
N TYR A 344 -13.58 -4.30 10.85
CA TYR A 344 -12.46 -5.08 10.35
C TYR A 344 -12.56 -5.30 8.84
N ARG A 345 -13.70 -5.80 8.37
CA ARG A 345 -13.90 -6.22 6.98
C ARG A 345 -13.97 -5.06 5.99
N SER A 346 -14.51 -3.92 6.41
CA SER A 346 -14.74 -2.77 5.53
C SER A 346 -14.05 -1.52 6.07
N PRO A 347 -12.97 -1.05 5.42
CA PRO A 347 -12.34 0.23 5.74
C PRO A 347 -13.33 1.41 5.63
N TYR A 348 -14.28 1.33 4.71
CA TYR A 348 -15.36 2.31 4.53
C TYR A 348 -16.28 2.34 5.76
N LEU A 349 -16.84 1.20 6.16
CA LEU A 349 -17.71 1.13 7.34
C LEU A 349 -16.92 1.49 8.61
N ARG A 350 -15.65 1.12 8.71
CA ARG A 350 -14.77 1.55 9.82
C ARG A 350 -14.68 3.07 9.95
N ARG A 351 -14.57 3.79 8.83
CA ARG A 351 -14.53 5.26 8.82
C ARG A 351 -15.88 5.86 9.23
N ILE A 352 -16.98 5.29 8.77
CA ILE A 352 -18.34 5.75 9.14
C ILE A 352 -18.65 5.47 10.61
N LEU A 353 -18.18 4.33 11.13
CA LEU A 353 -18.43 3.93 12.51
C LEU A 353 -17.55 4.68 13.51
N SER A 354 -16.34 5.09 13.10
CA SER A 354 -15.46 5.87 13.97
C SER A 354 -15.98 7.28 14.22
N THR A 355 -16.68 7.89 13.26
CA THR A 355 -17.32 9.21 13.40
C THR A 355 -18.61 9.17 14.22
N ASN A 356 -19.28 8.02 14.30
CA ASN A 356 -20.50 7.80 15.08
C ASN A 356 -20.29 7.55 16.59
N LYS A 357 -19.04 7.54 17.09
CA LYS A 357 -18.69 7.27 18.51
C LYS A 357 -19.22 8.28 19.55
N LYS A 358 -19.99 9.31 19.16
CA LYS A 358 -20.47 10.38 20.05
C LYS A 358 -21.84 10.15 20.71
N ARG A 359 -22.46 8.99 20.60
CA ARG A 359 -23.73 8.68 21.29
C ARG A 359 -23.48 7.64 22.39
N ASN A 360 -23.27 8.10 23.62
CA ASN A 360 -23.11 7.29 24.84
C ASN A 360 -24.47 6.89 25.44
N ASP A 361 -25.50 6.70 24.61
CA ASP A 361 -26.90 6.78 25.03
C ASP A 361 -27.57 5.39 25.10
N GLY A 362 -26.81 4.30 24.85
CA GLY A 362 -27.38 2.94 24.76
C GLY A 362 -28.19 2.67 23.49
N ILE A 363 -28.24 3.62 22.55
CA ILE A 363 -28.91 3.46 21.25
C ILE A 363 -27.96 2.72 20.30
N LEU A 364 -28.45 1.62 19.71
CA LEU A 364 -27.76 0.85 18.66
C LEU A 364 -27.23 1.77 17.56
N ALA A 365 -25.99 1.55 17.13
CA ALA A 365 -25.44 2.34 16.02
C ALA A 365 -26.26 2.12 14.75
N HIS A 366 -26.42 3.16 13.94
CA HIS A 366 -27.27 3.11 12.74
C HIS A 366 -26.51 3.65 11.54
N ILE A 367 -26.52 2.91 10.44
CA ILE A 367 -25.92 3.29 9.16
C ILE A 367 -26.95 3.16 8.05
N LYS A 368 -26.93 4.11 7.10
CA LYS A 368 -27.70 4.05 5.86
C LYS A 368 -26.76 3.84 4.67
N LEU A 369 -27.10 2.90 3.80
CA LEU A 369 -26.44 2.59 2.54
C LEU A 369 -27.46 2.73 1.39
N PRO A 370 -27.82 3.97 1.03
CA PRO A 370 -28.90 4.24 0.06
C PRO A 370 -28.60 3.73 -1.35
N ASP A 371 -27.34 3.81 -1.78
CA ASP A 371 -26.95 3.47 -3.16
C ASP A 371 -26.47 2.02 -3.33
N ILE A 372 -26.84 1.13 -2.40
CA ILE A 372 -26.64 -0.32 -2.54
C ILE A 372 -28.00 -0.98 -2.51
N LEU A 373 -28.27 -1.87 -3.46
CA LEU A 373 -29.51 -2.65 -3.48
C LEU A 373 -29.53 -3.66 -2.33
N PRO A 374 -30.66 -3.81 -1.61
CA PRO A 374 -30.82 -4.78 -0.53
C PRO A 374 -30.38 -6.21 -0.89
N GLU A 375 -30.74 -6.68 -2.08
CA GLU A 375 -30.46 -8.03 -2.56
C GLU A 375 -28.95 -8.23 -2.77
N ILE A 376 -28.28 -7.22 -3.35
CA ILE A 376 -26.83 -7.22 -3.56
C ILE A 376 -26.09 -7.21 -2.22
N PHE A 377 -26.52 -6.37 -1.28
CA PHE A 377 -25.93 -6.35 0.06
C PHE A 377 -26.14 -7.66 0.83
N GLN A 378 -27.29 -8.32 0.64
CA GLN A 378 -27.58 -9.61 1.25
C GLN A 378 -26.69 -10.73 0.67
N ILE A 379 -26.43 -10.71 -0.64
CA ILE A 379 -25.51 -11.67 -1.26
C ILE A 379 -24.08 -11.48 -0.72
N MET A 380 -23.69 -10.23 -0.51
CA MET A 380 -22.38 -9.86 0.04
C MET A 380 -22.27 -10.02 1.56
N TYR A 381 -23.36 -10.39 2.24
CA TYR A 381 -23.54 -10.14 3.67
C TYR A 381 -22.27 -10.45 4.46
N ILE A 382 -21.67 -9.40 5.04
CA ILE A 382 -20.23 -9.26 5.37
C ILE A 382 -19.69 -10.33 6.35
N TYR A 383 -20.59 -11.12 6.93
CA TYR A 383 -20.32 -12.28 7.77
C TYR A 383 -19.81 -13.48 6.97
N GLY A 384 -20.43 -13.72 5.82
CA GLY A 384 -20.25 -14.89 4.99
C GLY A 384 -18.94 -14.81 4.24
N GLY A 385 -17.86 -15.33 4.82
CA GLY A 385 -16.58 -15.48 4.12
C GLY A 385 -16.63 -16.40 2.88
N ARG A 386 -17.82 -16.79 2.40
CA ARG A 386 -18.05 -17.67 1.26
C ARG A 386 -19.15 -17.10 0.37
N LEU A 387 -18.79 -16.73 -0.86
CA LEU A 387 -19.71 -16.26 -1.89
C LEU A 387 -19.73 -17.26 -3.05
N SER A 388 -20.90 -17.87 -3.32
CA SER A 388 -21.07 -18.77 -4.49
C SER A 388 -21.42 -17.95 -5.73
N LEU A 389 -20.46 -17.75 -6.63
CA LEU A 389 -20.64 -16.94 -7.84
C LEU A 389 -21.30 -17.71 -9.00
N LYS A 390 -21.36 -19.05 -8.94
CA LYS A 390 -21.84 -19.88 -10.05
C LYS A 390 -23.34 -19.79 -10.29
N GLU A 391 -24.11 -19.41 -9.27
CA GLU A 391 -25.57 -19.40 -9.28
C GLU A 391 -26.16 -18.01 -9.60
N HIS A 392 -25.32 -16.98 -9.73
CA HIS A 392 -25.76 -15.60 -9.92
C HIS A 392 -25.64 -15.13 -11.37
N ASP A 393 -26.54 -14.23 -11.78
CA ASP A 393 -26.48 -13.58 -13.09
C ASP A 393 -25.22 -12.70 -13.19
N THR A 394 -24.63 -12.62 -14.38
CA THR A 394 -23.38 -11.86 -14.59
C THR A 394 -23.55 -10.37 -14.27
N LEU A 395 -24.73 -9.79 -14.55
CA LEU A 395 -25.04 -8.41 -14.20
C LEU A 395 -25.07 -8.21 -12.69
N ASP A 396 -25.60 -9.17 -11.93
CA ASP A 396 -25.61 -9.11 -10.47
C ASP A 396 -24.20 -9.25 -9.89
N ILE A 397 -23.33 -10.06 -10.52
CA ILE A 397 -21.90 -10.14 -10.17
C ILE A 397 -21.21 -8.78 -10.38
N VAL A 398 -21.51 -8.07 -11.48
CA VAL A 398 -20.99 -6.71 -11.71
C VAL A 398 -21.52 -5.72 -10.67
N LYS A 399 -22.80 -5.80 -10.28
CA LYS A 399 -23.36 -4.97 -9.19
C LYS A 399 -22.71 -5.28 -7.83
N ILE A 400 -22.44 -6.55 -7.54
CA ILE A 400 -21.71 -6.99 -6.34
C ILE A 400 -20.30 -6.39 -6.35
N LEU A 401 -19.62 -6.39 -7.50
CA LEU A 401 -18.30 -5.80 -7.66
C LEU A 401 -18.32 -4.28 -7.36
N VAL A 402 -19.29 -3.54 -7.91
CA VAL A 402 -19.50 -2.11 -7.63
C VAL A 402 -19.75 -1.86 -6.14
N ALA A 403 -20.66 -2.62 -5.52
CA ALA A 403 -20.93 -2.51 -4.09
C ALA A 403 -19.70 -2.86 -3.23
N SER A 404 -18.87 -3.82 -3.66
CA SER A 404 -17.62 -4.20 -3.00
C SER A 404 -16.58 -3.09 -3.02
N SER A 405 -16.45 -2.39 -4.15
CA SER A 405 -15.61 -1.18 -4.26
C SER A 405 -16.04 -0.10 -3.28
N LYS A 406 -17.35 0.18 -3.22
CA LYS A 406 -17.91 1.17 -2.29
C LYS A 406 -17.64 0.82 -0.83
N LEU A 407 -17.76 -0.47 -0.47
CA LEU A 407 -17.49 -0.94 0.88
C LEU A 407 -15.98 -1.15 1.15
N GLY A 408 -15.10 -0.96 0.17
CA GLY A 408 -13.65 -1.13 0.31
C GLY A 408 -13.21 -2.57 0.57
N LEU A 409 -13.92 -3.56 0.00
CA LEU A 409 -13.66 -4.99 0.18
C LEU A 409 -12.65 -5.50 -0.87
N GLN A 410 -11.37 -5.13 -0.73
CA GLN A 410 -10.35 -5.35 -1.78
C GLN A 410 -10.19 -6.82 -2.21
N GLU A 411 -10.14 -7.76 -1.25
CA GLU A 411 -10.01 -9.19 -1.54
C GLU A 411 -11.15 -9.71 -2.44
N LEU A 412 -12.37 -9.22 -2.18
CA LEU A 412 -13.56 -9.60 -2.95
C LEU A 412 -13.55 -8.95 -4.34
N ILE A 413 -13.12 -7.70 -4.45
CA ILE A 413 -12.93 -6.99 -5.72
C ILE A 413 -11.96 -7.76 -6.62
N ASP A 414 -10.82 -8.18 -6.09
CA ASP A 414 -9.79 -8.89 -6.87
C ASP A 414 -10.28 -10.27 -7.35
N HIS A 415 -11.03 -10.97 -6.50
CA HIS A 415 -11.63 -12.26 -6.83
C HIS A 415 -12.73 -12.13 -7.90
N LEU A 416 -13.65 -11.18 -7.76
CA LEU A 416 -14.74 -10.96 -8.70
C LEU A 416 -14.25 -10.56 -10.09
N GLN A 417 -13.24 -9.68 -10.16
CA GLN A 417 -12.63 -9.30 -11.43
C GLN A 417 -11.99 -10.51 -12.13
N SER A 418 -11.21 -11.32 -11.40
CA SER A 418 -10.64 -12.56 -11.93
C SER A 418 -11.73 -13.53 -12.41
N PHE A 419 -12.77 -13.73 -11.60
CA PHE A 419 -13.88 -14.61 -11.95
C PHE A 419 -14.57 -14.19 -13.25
N LEU A 420 -14.86 -12.89 -13.40
CA LEU A 420 -15.47 -12.34 -14.61
C LEU A 420 -14.59 -12.57 -15.84
N ILE A 421 -13.29 -12.29 -15.74
CA ILE A 421 -12.32 -12.47 -16.83
C ILE A 421 -12.17 -13.94 -17.22
N GLU A 422 -12.10 -14.85 -16.25
CA GLU A 422 -11.85 -16.28 -16.47
C GLU A 422 -13.11 -17.03 -16.95
N ASN A 423 -14.30 -16.62 -16.50
CA ASN A 423 -15.52 -17.41 -16.69
C ASN A 423 -16.60 -16.71 -17.51
N LYS A 424 -16.53 -15.38 -17.69
CA LYS A 424 -17.59 -14.56 -18.30
C LYS A 424 -17.09 -13.65 -19.43
N THR A 425 -15.93 -13.95 -20.01
CA THR A 425 -15.30 -13.15 -21.10
C THR A 425 -16.27 -12.85 -22.24
N ASN A 426 -16.92 -13.87 -22.82
CA ASN A 426 -17.85 -13.68 -23.94
C ASN A 426 -19.01 -12.74 -23.58
N TRP A 427 -19.52 -12.83 -22.35
CA TRP A 427 -20.58 -11.93 -21.90
C TRP A 427 -20.08 -10.48 -21.77
N MET A 428 -18.85 -10.30 -21.25
CA MET A 428 -18.23 -8.98 -21.14
C MET A 428 -17.92 -8.36 -22.50
N GLU A 429 -17.48 -9.15 -23.48
CA GLU A 429 -17.28 -8.68 -24.86
C GLU A 429 -18.60 -8.20 -25.49
N GLN A 430 -19.71 -8.90 -25.23
CA GLN A 430 -21.04 -8.52 -25.71
C GLN A 430 -21.64 -7.30 -24.97
N ASN A 431 -21.16 -7.00 -23.77
CA ASN A 431 -21.58 -5.87 -22.92
C ASN A 431 -20.39 -4.95 -22.63
N TYR A 432 -19.63 -4.63 -23.68
CA TYR A 432 -18.37 -3.91 -23.57
C TYR A 432 -18.55 -2.53 -22.94
N ASN A 433 -19.54 -1.76 -23.38
CA ASN A 433 -19.76 -0.40 -22.88
C ASN A 433 -20.08 -0.41 -21.38
N LEU A 434 -20.93 -1.35 -20.93
CA LEU A 434 -21.26 -1.49 -19.51
C LEU A 434 -20.01 -1.77 -18.68
N ILE A 435 -19.18 -2.73 -19.09
CA ILE A 435 -17.94 -3.09 -18.38
C ILE A 435 -16.91 -1.96 -18.45
N TYR A 436 -16.76 -1.32 -19.61
CA TYR A 436 -15.87 -0.18 -19.79
C TYR A 436 -16.25 0.94 -18.83
N GLN A 437 -17.49 1.43 -18.86
CA GLN A 437 -17.96 2.49 -17.96
C GLN A 437 -17.78 2.11 -16.49
N THR A 438 -18.25 0.92 -16.10
CA THR A 438 -18.12 0.44 -14.71
C THR A 438 -16.66 0.36 -14.27
N SER A 439 -15.76 -0.11 -15.14
CA SER A 439 -14.34 -0.27 -14.82
C SER A 439 -13.62 1.08 -14.65
N PHE A 440 -13.94 2.07 -15.48
CA PHE A 440 -13.28 3.38 -15.46
C PHE A 440 -13.93 4.37 -14.49
N GLU A 441 -15.14 4.11 -13.99
CA GLU A 441 -15.75 4.83 -12.86
C GLU A 441 -15.10 4.47 -11.51
N HIS A 442 -14.46 3.30 -11.42
CA HIS A 442 -13.89 2.77 -10.18
C HIS A 442 -12.40 2.45 -10.32
N ASP A 443 -11.53 3.28 -9.73
CA ASP A 443 -10.07 3.11 -9.77
C ASP A 443 -9.57 1.74 -9.27
N SER A 444 -10.36 1.06 -8.42
CA SER A 444 -10.03 -0.27 -7.91
C SER A 444 -10.17 -1.41 -8.93
N PHE A 445 -10.75 -1.17 -10.13
CA PHE A 445 -11.07 -2.22 -11.12
C PHE A 445 -9.99 -2.38 -12.20
N LEU A 446 -8.72 -2.40 -11.79
CA LEU A 446 -7.57 -2.43 -12.70
C LEU A 446 -7.57 -3.62 -13.68
N LYS A 447 -8.01 -4.81 -13.25
CA LYS A 447 -8.02 -5.99 -14.13
C LYS A 447 -9.07 -5.83 -15.25
N LEU A 448 -10.24 -5.28 -14.93
CA LEU A 448 -11.27 -5.00 -15.94
C LEU A 448 -10.88 -3.83 -16.84
N GLN A 449 -10.24 -2.79 -16.31
CA GLN A 449 -9.70 -1.69 -17.12
C GLN A 449 -8.65 -2.20 -18.13
N ASN A 450 -7.76 -3.09 -17.68
CA ASN A 450 -6.77 -3.74 -18.54
C ASN A 450 -7.46 -4.60 -19.61
N PHE A 451 -8.44 -5.44 -19.22
CA PHE A 451 -9.24 -6.22 -20.17
C PHE A 451 -9.88 -5.33 -21.25
N CYS A 452 -10.54 -4.24 -20.85
CA CYS A 452 -11.18 -3.31 -21.78
C CYS A 452 -10.19 -2.61 -22.71
N THR A 453 -9.02 -2.24 -22.20
CA THR A 453 -7.97 -1.56 -22.98
C THR A 453 -7.29 -2.53 -23.94
N GLU A 454 -7.02 -3.76 -23.50
CA GLU A 454 -6.50 -4.82 -24.36
C GLU A 454 -7.49 -5.18 -25.46
N LEU A 455 -8.79 -5.33 -25.16
CA LEU A 455 -9.80 -5.61 -26.17
C LEU A 455 -9.87 -4.48 -27.22
N MET A 456 -9.83 -3.22 -26.78
CA MET A 456 -9.83 -2.06 -27.69
C MET A 456 -8.58 -2.00 -28.58
N SER A 457 -7.43 -2.45 -28.09
CA SER A 457 -6.17 -2.40 -28.84
C SER A 457 -5.94 -3.62 -29.73
N LYS A 458 -6.34 -4.81 -29.29
CA LYS A 458 -6.01 -6.08 -29.96
C LYS A 458 -7.14 -6.59 -30.87
N GLU A 459 -8.39 -6.40 -30.45
CA GLU A 459 -9.57 -6.97 -31.12
C GLU A 459 -10.74 -5.94 -31.19
N PRO A 460 -10.51 -4.73 -31.75
CA PRO A 460 -11.53 -3.67 -31.80
C PRO A 460 -12.81 -4.08 -32.56
N GLU A 461 -12.73 -5.04 -33.48
CA GLU A 461 -13.87 -5.60 -34.21
C GLU A 461 -14.91 -6.27 -33.30
N LYS A 462 -14.50 -6.82 -32.15
CA LYS A 462 -15.44 -7.40 -31.18
C LYS A 462 -16.32 -6.32 -30.56
N ILE A 463 -15.78 -5.11 -30.37
CA ILE A 463 -16.51 -3.97 -29.80
C ILE A 463 -17.59 -3.47 -30.78
N PHE A 464 -17.30 -3.41 -32.09
CA PHE A 464 -18.33 -3.06 -33.09
C PHE A 464 -19.52 -4.03 -33.09
N ASN A 465 -19.28 -5.30 -32.74
CA ASN A 465 -20.28 -6.35 -32.70
C ASN A 465 -20.94 -6.51 -31.31
N SER A 466 -20.62 -5.66 -30.32
CA SER A 466 -21.25 -5.75 -29.01
C SER A 466 -22.72 -5.31 -29.05
N ILE A 467 -23.54 -5.89 -28.17
CA ILE A 467 -24.98 -5.60 -28.10
C ILE A 467 -25.21 -4.14 -27.65
N ASP A 468 -24.31 -3.63 -26.81
CA ASP A 468 -24.35 -2.27 -26.26
C ASP A 468 -23.53 -1.24 -27.05
N PHE A 469 -23.03 -1.59 -28.25
CA PHE A 469 -22.22 -0.70 -29.09
C PHE A 469 -22.88 0.65 -29.34
N ILE A 470 -24.19 0.67 -29.57
CA ILE A 470 -24.94 1.91 -29.83
C ILE A 470 -24.95 2.88 -28.63
N SER A 471 -24.57 2.41 -27.44
CA SER A 471 -24.55 3.19 -26.20
C SER A 471 -23.17 3.71 -25.81
N ILE A 472 -22.12 3.45 -26.62
CA ILE A 472 -20.78 3.95 -26.33
C ILE A 472 -20.72 5.48 -26.40
N LEU A 473 -19.84 6.08 -25.60
CA LEU A 473 -19.60 7.53 -25.64
C LEU A 473 -18.94 7.94 -26.97
N GLU A 474 -19.30 9.12 -27.48
CA GLU A 474 -18.75 9.68 -28.75
C GLU A 474 -17.21 9.63 -28.78
N LYS A 475 -16.56 9.98 -27.67
CA LYS A 475 -15.09 9.94 -27.54
C LYS A 475 -14.53 8.53 -27.72
N SER A 476 -15.21 7.52 -27.17
CA SER A 476 -14.81 6.11 -27.31
C SER A 476 -15.03 5.63 -28.74
N LEU A 477 -16.14 6.03 -29.38
CA LEU A 477 -16.38 5.74 -30.79
C LEU A 477 -15.29 6.35 -31.68
N ILE A 478 -14.91 7.61 -31.44
CA ILE A 478 -13.83 8.28 -32.18
C ILE A 478 -12.51 7.53 -32.02
N SER A 479 -12.16 7.13 -30.79
CA SER A 479 -10.94 6.34 -30.55
C SER A 479 -10.98 4.99 -31.27
N LEU A 480 -12.15 4.37 -31.38
CA LEU A 480 -12.33 3.08 -32.03
C LEU A 480 -12.18 3.19 -33.57
N ILE A 481 -12.77 4.21 -34.19
CA ILE A 481 -12.70 4.41 -35.65
C ILE A 481 -11.33 4.95 -36.11
N GLN A 482 -10.56 5.59 -35.22
CA GLN A 482 -9.20 6.05 -35.50
C GLN A 482 -8.15 4.92 -35.49
N HIS A 483 -8.51 3.72 -35.03
CA HIS A 483 -7.56 2.63 -34.90
C HIS A 483 -7.03 2.17 -36.27
N ASP A 484 -5.70 2.06 -36.42
CA ASP A 484 -5.07 1.81 -37.72
C ASP A 484 -5.26 0.37 -38.24
N ASN A 485 -5.44 -0.59 -37.33
CA ASN A 485 -5.55 -2.03 -37.62
C ASN A 485 -6.97 -2.57 -37.38
N LEU A 486 -7.99 -2.00 -38.04
CA LEU A 486 -9.35 -2.57 -38.00
C LEU A 486 -9.47 -3.76 -38.95
N GLN A 487 -9.88 -4.93 -38.43
CA GLN A 487 -10.18 -6.14 -39.23
C GLN A 487 -11.59 -6.09 -39.87
N ILE A 488 -12.27 -4.95 -39.83
CA ILE A 488 -13.58 -4.72 -40.45
C ILE A 488 -13.43 -3.78 -41.65
N ASN A 489 -14.26 -3.97 -42.67
CA ASN A 489 -14.19 -3.15 -43.88
C ASN A 489 -14.65 -1.71 -43.57
N ASP A 490 -14.06 -0.71 -44.24
CA ASP A 490 -14.38 0.71 -44.01
C ASP A 490 -15.87 1.06 -44.25
N VAL A 491 -16.56 0.32 -45.13
CA VAL A 491 -18.02 0.45 -45.31
C VAL A 491 -18.79 0.00 -44.07
N GLN A 492 -18.33 -1.05 -43.38
CA GLN A 492 -18.95 -1.54 -42.16
C GLN A 492 -18.69 -0.58 -41.01
N VAL A 493 -17.49 0.03 -40.92
CA VAL A 493 -17.21 1.11 -39.96
C VAL A 493 -18.22 2.23 -40.11
N TRP A 494 -18.47 2.67 -41.35
CA TRP A 494 -19.48 3.70 -41.64
C TRP A 494 -20.90 3.28 -41.23
N GLU A 495 -21.30 2.04 -41.52
CA GLU A 495 -22.62 1.52 -41.11
C GLU A 495 -22.79 1.50 -39.59
N HIS A 496 -21.76 1.16 -38.83
CA HIS A 496 -21.80 1.19 -37.37
C HIS A 496 -21.88 2.63 -36.84
N VAL A 497 -21.10 3.55 -37.38
CA VAL A 497 -21.17 4.98 -37.00
C VAL A 497 -22.55 5.57 -37.29
N LEU A 498 -23.17 5.22 -38.42
CA LEU A 498 -24.55 5.60 -38.73
C LEU A 498 -25.54 5.00 -37.73
N LYS A 499 -25.45 3.70 -37.44
CA LYS A 499 -26.31 3.03 -36.45
C LYS A 499 -26.22 3.70 -35.08
N TRP A 500 -25.00 4.03 -34.64
CA TRP A 500 -24.76 4.76 -33.40
C TRP A 500 -25.41 6.16 -33.45
N GLY A 501 -25.17 6.94 -34.50
CA GLY A 501 -25.73 8.29 -34.65
C GLY A 501 -27.26 8.32 -34.68
N ILE A 502 -27.91 7.33 -35.31
CA ILE A 502 -29.36 7.19 -35.32
C ILE A 502 -29.87 6.79 -33.93
N ALA A 503 -29.20 5.87 -33.24
CA ALA A 503 -29.59 5.44 -31.89
C ALA A 503 -29.54 6.57 -30.85
N GLN A 504 -28.63 7.54 -31.01
CA GLN A 504 -28.58 8.74 -30.16
C GLN A 504 -29.77 9.70 -30.40
N ASN A 505 -30.54 9.50 -31.47
CA ASN A 505 -31.66 10.35 -31.87
C ASN A 505 -32.91 9.49 -32.17
N PRO A 506 -33.59 8.95 -31.13
CA PRO A 506 -34.67 7.98 -31.29
C PRO A 506 -35.92 8.52 -32.02
N GLU A 507 -36.03 9.84 -32.19
CA GLU A 507 -37.13 10.49 -32.94
C GLU A 507 -36.93 10.43 -34.46
N LEU A 508 -35.74 10.05 -34.95
CA LEU A 508 -35.48 9.96 -36.38
C LEU A 508 -36.26 8.80 -37.04
N PRO A 509 -36.78 8.99 -38.27
CA PRO A 509 -37.39 7.89 -39.02
C PRO A 509 -36.42 6.73 -39.26
N SER A 510 -36.95 5.52 -39.41
CA SER A 510 -36.13 4.33 -39.69
C SER A 510 -35.63 4.26 -41.15
N ASP A 511 -36.35 4.89 -42.10
CA ASP A 511 -35.95 4.95 -43.51
C ASP A 511 -35.34 6.32 -43.87
N PRO A 512 -34.06 6.37 -44.29
CA PRO A 512 -33.39 7.60 -44.74
C PRO A 512 -34.09 8.33 -45.88
N SER A 513 -34.89 7.63 -46.70
CA SER A 513 -35.65 8.23 -47.80
C SER A 513 -36.73 9.20 -47.29
N SER A 514 -37.19 9.02 -46.04
CA SER A 514 -38.24 9.81 -45.40
C SER A 514 -37.72 11.03 -44.63
N TYR A 515 -36.39 11.25 -44.59
CA TYR A 515 -35.79 12.29 -43.76
C TYR A 515 -36.10 13.69 -44.30
N SER A 516 -36.67 14.52 -43.41
CA SER A 516 -36.81 15.96 -43.62
C SER A 516 -35.45 16.66 -43.58
N LYS A 517 -35.43 17.96 -43.90
CA LYS A 517 -34.21 18.76 -43.82
C LYS A 517 -33.69 18.84 -42.37
N ASP A 518 -34.59 18.88 -41.40
CA ASP A 518 -34.24 19.01 -39.98
C ASP A 518 -33.71 17.68 -39.42
N ASP A 519 -34.27 16.54 -39.85
CA ASP A 519 -33.75 15.20 -39.52
C ASP A 519 -32.28 15.03 -39.95
N PHE A 520 -31.96 15.48 -41.17
CA PHE A 520 -30.58 15.50 -41.64
C PHE A 520 -29.68 16.45 -40.83
N ASN A 521 -30.20 17.57 -40.33
CA ASN A 521 -29.42 18.48 -39.50
C ASN A 521 -29.13 17.88 -38.12
N ILE A 522 -30.11 17.20 -37.51
CA ILE A 522 -29.95 16.48 -36.24
C ILE A 522 -28.84 15.43 -36.37
N LEU A 523 -28.96 14.52 -37.34
CA LEU A 523 -27.97 13.46 -37.54
C LEU A 523 -26.59 14.02 -37.91
N LYS A 524 -26.55 15.11 -38.70
CA LYS A 524 -25.30 15.81 -39.03
C LYS A 524 -24.60 16.33 -37.78
N ASN A 525 -25.34 17.00 -36.88
CA ASN A 525 -24.77 17.55 -35.65
C ASN A 525 -24.25 16.44 -34.73
N THR A 526 -24.92 15.29 -34.67
CA THR A 526 -24.46 14.12 -33.89
C THR A 526 -23.19 13.49 -34.46
N LEU A 527 -23.07 13.38 -35.79
CA LEU A 527 -21.97 12.66 -36.44
C LEU A 527 -20.79 13.55 -36.86
N GLN A 528 -20.89 14.87 -36.70
CA GLN A 528 -19.91 15.82 -37.24
C GLN A 528 -18.47 15.56 -36.80
N HIS A 529 -18.24 15.06 -35.58
CA HIS A 529 -16.88 14.76 -35.09
C HIS A 529 -16.40 13.36 -35.47
N CYS A 530 -17.30 12.44 -35.84
CA CYS A 530 -16.93 11.09 -36.30
C CYS A 530 -16.60 11.06 -37.79
N ILE A 531 -17.34 11.83 -38.61
CA ILE A 531 -17.21 11.87 -40.08
C ILE A 531 -15.76 12.09 -40.57
N PRO A 532 -14.94 12.99 -39.99
CA PRO A 532 -13.56 13.22 -40.43
C PRO A 532 -12.64 12.00 -40.35
N PHE A 533 -12.98 11.01 -39.52
CA PHE A 533 -12.16 9.81 -39.31
C PHE A 533 -12.59 8.62 -40.18
N ILE A 534 -13.67 8.78 -40.96
CA ILE A 534 -14.14 7.72 -41.87
C ILE A 534 -13.32 7.72 -43.15
N LYS A 535 -12.73 6.57 -43.48
CA LYS A 535 -11.90 6.37 -44.68
C LYS A 535 -12.74 6.20 -45.95
N PHE A 536 -13.57 7.19 -46.30
CA PHE A 536 -14.52 7.12 -47.42
C PHE A 536 -13.87 6.75 -48.77
N TYR A 537 -12.62 7.17 -49.03
CA TYR A 537 -11.91 6.89 -50.27
C TYR A 537 -11.53 5.40 -50.46
N ASN A 538 -11.60 4.59 -49.40
CA ASN A 538 -11.35 3.15 -49.46
C ASN A 538 -12.57 2.35 -49.95
N LEU A 539 -13.75 2.95 -50.01
CA LEU A 539 -14.97 2.28 -50.47
C LEU A 539 -14.93 2.00 -51.99
N THR A 540 -15.72 1.04 -52.43
CA THR A 540 -16.04 0.86 -53.85
C THR A 540 -17.11 1.86 -54.31
N PRO A 541 -17.20 2.19 -55.61
CA PRO A 541 -18.26 3.05 -56.13
C PRO A 541 -19.67 2.56 -55.77
N LYS A 542 -19.88 1.23 -55.79
CA LYS A 542 -21.16 0.61 -55.41
C LYS A 542 -21.48 0.79 -53.93
N GLU A 543 -20.50 0.63 -53.04
CA GLU A 543 -20.68 0.87 -51.60
C GLU A 543 -20.95 2.33 -51.31
N TYR A 544 -20.21 3.25 -51.93
CA TYR A 544 -20.45 4.69 -51.79
C TYR A 544 -21.88 5.06 -52.24
N LEU A 545 -22.31 4.63 -53.43
CA LEU A 545 -23.63 4.96 -53.97
C LEU A 545 -24.78 4.42 -53.10
N ASN A 546 -24.64 3.20 -52.58
CA ASN A 546 -25.71 2.55 -51.85
C ASN A 546 -25.73 2.89 -50.35
N LYS A 547 -24.58 3.15 -49.73
CA LYS A 547 -24.44 3.27 -48.26
C LYS A 547 -24.08 4.66 -47.76
N VAL A 548 -23.39 5.46 -48.58
CA VAL A 548 -22.93 6.81 -48.18
C VAL A 548 -23.79 7.90 -48.83
N TYR A 549 -24.06 7.78 -50.13
CA TYR A 549 -24.81 8.77 -50.90
C TYR A 549 -26.23 9.07 -50.39
N PRO A 550 -27.02 8.11 -49.86
CA PRO A 550 -28.32 8.41 -49.26
C PRO A 550 -28.23 9.45 -48.14
N TYR A 551 -27.10 9.49 -47.44
CA TYR A 551 -26.81 10.40 -46.34
C TYR A 551 -25.99 11.61 -46.76
N LYS A 552 -25.81 11.89 -48.05
CA LYS A 552 -24.95 12.99 -48.56
C LYS A 552 -25.22 14.37 -47.96
N LYS A 553 -26.39 14.61 -47.36
CA LYS A 553 -26.72 15.89 -46.70
C LYS A 553 -26.02 16.08 -45.34
N ILE A 554 -25.56 15.00 -44.70
CA ILE A 554 -24.81 15.08 -43.42
C ILE A 554 -23.30 15.26 -43.63
N ILE A 555 -22.79 14.89 -44.81
CA ILE A 555 -21.37 15.04 -45.17
C ILE A 555 -21.07 16.53 -45.46
N PRO A 556 -19.96 17.09 -44.95
CA PRO A 556 -19.51 18.44 -45.28
C PRO A 556 -19.49 18.69 -46.79
N LYS A 557 -19.92 19.89 -47.21
CA LYS A 557 -20.16 20.21 -48.62
C LYS A 557 -18.94 19.95 -49.49
N GLU A 558 -17.76 20.38 -49.03
CA GLU A 558 -16.47 20.21 -49.72
C GLU A 558 -16.12 18.73 -49.88
N LEU A 559 -16.08 17.98 -48.78
CA LEU A 559 -15.82 16.54 -48.78
C LEU A 559 -16.80 15.77 -49.68
N ARG A 560 -18.08 16.14 -49.67
CA ARG A 560 -19.10 15.53 -50.53
C ARG A 560 -18.84 15.76 -52.02
N GLU A 561 -18.43 16.97 -52.41
CA GLU A 561 -18.10 17.29 -53.80
C GLU A 561 -16.83 16.54 -54.25
N ASP A 562 -15.84 16.43 -53.38
CA ASP A 562 -14.61 15.69 -53.64
C ASP A 562 -14.85 14.17 -53.76
N LEU A 563 -15.64 13.59 -52.86
CA LEU A 563 -16.04 12.18 -52.93
C LEU A 563 -16.85 11.90 -54.20
N PHE A 564 -17.79 12.78 -54.56
CA PHE A 564 -18.57 12.62 -55.79
C PHE A 564 -17.67 12.62 -57.03
N LYS A 565 -16.72 13.57 -57.14
CA LYS A 565 -15.75 13.59 -58.25
C LYS A 565 -14.90 12.33 -58.25
N TYR A 566 -14.34 11.95 -57.11
CA TYR A 566 -13.48 10.78 -56.97
C TYR A 566 -14.15 9.48 -57.44
N PHE A 567 -15.42 9.27 -57.09
CA PHE A 567 -16.15 8.06 -57.46
C PHE A 567 -16.73 8.08 -58.88
N MET A 568 -16.96 9.25 -59.47
CA MET A 568 -17.45 9.38 -60.85
C MET A 568 -16.31 9.32 -61.89
N ASP A 569 -15.08 9.63 -61.48
CA ASP A 569 -13.88 9.62 -62.34
C ASP A 569 -13.13 8.27 -62.31
N ARG A 570 -13.57 7.31 -61.47
CA ARG A 570 -13.09 5.92 -61.55
C ARG A 570 -13.72 5.22 -62.76
N ASP A 571 -13.07 5.31 -63.91
CA ASP A 571 -13.13 4.22 -64.90
C ASP A 571 -12.66 2.92 -64.23
N ASP A 572 -13.31 1.78 -64.50
CA ASP A 572 -13.10 0.44 -63.91
C ASP A 572 -11.65 -0.11 -63.97
N LYS A 573 -10.67 0.55 -63.34
CA LYS A 573 -9.29 0.07 -63.20
C LYS A 573 -8.86 0.14 -61.74
N PRO A 574 -8.54 -1.01 -61.10
CA PRO A 574 -8.04 -1.05 -59.74
C PRO A 574 -6.55 -0.69 -59.77
N ASN A 575 -6.14 0.47 -59.23
CA ASN A 575 -4.87 0.64 -58.47
C ASN A 575 -4.38 2.07 -58.18
N ASN A 576 -5.10 3.15 -58.49
CA ASN A 576 -4.60 4.49 -58.11
C ASN A 576 -5.19 4.96 -56.76
N ARG A 577 -4.44 4.74 -55.67
CA ARG A 577 -4.64 5.42 -54.38
C ARG A 577 -4.07 6.85 -54.46
N PRO A 578 -4.79 7.92 -54.07
CA PRO A 578 -4.26 9.28 -54.13
C PRO A 578 -3.68 9.71 -52.77
N GLU A 579 -2.35 9.67 -52.62
CA GLU A 579 -1.64 10.29 -51.48
C GLU A 579 -1.47 11.81 -51.61
N GLN A 580 -2.05 12.46 -52.63
CA GLN A 580 -1.75 13.87 -52.95
C GLN A 580 -2.84 14.91 -52.59
N ILE A 581 -3.93 14.53 -51.91
CA ILE A 581 -5.03 15.48 -51.60
C ILE A 581 -4.96 16.02 -50.15
N ILE A 582 -4.30 15.31 -49.22
CA ILE A 582 -4.29 15.68 -47.78
C ILE A 582 -3.52 16.99 -47.52
N THR A 583 -2.56 17.38 -48.36
CA THR A 583 -1.68 18.52 -48.11
C THR A 583 -2.29 19.90 -48.44
N LYS A 584 -3.48 19.97 -49.04
CA LYS A 584 -4.10 21.25 -49.46
C LYS A 584 -5.21 21.81 -48.56
N LEU A 585 -5.66 21.07 -47.55
CA LEU A 585 -6.77 21.50 -46.66
C LEU A 585 -6.30 22.15 -45.34
N ILE A 586 -4.99 22.27 -45.09
CA ILE A 586 -4.46 22.83 -43.83
C ILE A 586 -3.98 24.29 -43.94
N SER A 587 -4.04 24.92 -45.13
CA SER A 587 -3.59 26.30 -45.31
C SER A 587 -4.68 27.25 -45.82
N VAL A 588 -5.05 28.20 -44.93
CA VAL A 588 -5.80 29.47 -45.12
C VAL A 588 -7.33 29.31 -45.08
N ASP A 589 -8.07 29.81 -44.07
CA ASP A 589 -8.30 31.24 -43.77
C ASP A 589 -8.36 31.60 -42.26
N LYS A 590 -7.75 32.74 -41.93
CA LYS A 590 -8.05 33.54 -40.72
C LYS A 590 -9.11 34.59 -41.07
N PRO A 591 -10.06 34.92 -40.18
CA PRO A 591 -10.63 36.25 -40.13
C PRO A 591 -9.99 37.08 -39.01
N ASN A 592 -9.57 38.30 -39.37
CA ASN A 592 -9.24 39.36 -38.44
C ASN A 592 -10.49 39.83 -37.69
N ASN A 593 -10.41 39.95 -36.35
CA ASN A 593 -11.11 40.95 -35.55
C ASN A 593 -10.52 41.03 -34.12
N GLY A 594 -10.02 42.22 -33.75
CA GLY A 594 -10.10 42.87 -32.42
C GLY A 594 -9.49 42.22 -31.15
N PRO A 595 -8.85 43.00 -30.25
CA PRO A 595 -8.13 42.46 -29.10
C PRO A 595 -9.06 42.20 -27.91
N GLY A 596 -9.10 40.96 -27.41
CA GLY A 596 -9.82 40.64 -26.19
C GLY A 596 -9.82 39.14 -25.87
N GLN A 597 -9.28 38.79 -24.71
CA GLN A 597 -9.33 37.49 -24.02
C GLN A 597 -8.64 36.30 -24.71
N LYS A 598 -7.39 36.06 -24.26
CA LYS A 598 -6.77 34.72 -24.23
C LYS A 598 -7.67 33.78 -23.41
N ILE A 599 -8.46 32.95 -24.08
CA ILE A 599 -8.98 31.71 -23.51
C ILE A 599 -8.05 30.60 -24.00
N SER A 600 -7.38 29.98 -23.04
CA SER A 600 -6.46 28.87 -23.19
C SER A 600 -7.09 27.71 -23.97
N ARG A 601 -6.43 27.30 -25.06
CA ARG A 601 -6.66 25.99 -25.70
C ARG A 601 -6.31 24.89 -24.69
N GLU A 602 -7.30 24.15 -24.23
CA GLU A 602 -7.06 22.87 -23.56
C GLU A 602 -6.63 21.82 -24.59
N ILE A 603 -5.50 21.21 -24.26
CA ILE A 603 -4.78 20.19 -25.01
C ILE A 603 -5.43 18.82 -24.72
N SER A 604 -5.41 17.91 -25.71
CA SER A 604 -5.88 16.53 -25.57
C SER A 604 -5.28 15.83 -24.32
N PRO A 605 -5.99 14.89 -23.65
CA PRO A 605 -5.57 14.45 -22.32
C PRO A 605 -4.38 13.48 -22.25
N ARG A 606 -3.78 13.02 -23.36
CA ARG A 606 -2.73 11.97 -23.33
C ARG A 606 -1.61 12.14 -24.37
N SER A 607 -1.05 13.33 -24.51
CA SER A 607 0.19 13.54 -25.29
C SER A 607 1.25 14.25 -24.44
N VAL A 608 2.43 13.65 -24.28
CA VAL A 608 3.62 14.33 -23.74
C VAL A 608 4.32 15.09 -24.86
N ASP A 609 4.71 16.35 -24.62
CA ASP A 609 5.53 17.13 -25.56
C ASP A 609 6.99 16.67 -25.46
N SER A 610 7.27 15.47 -25.98
CA SER A 610 8.62 14.87 -26.05
C SER A 610 8.87 14.28 -27.43
N LYS A 611 10.10 14.41 -27.93
CA LYS A 611 10.59 13.69 -29.11
C LYS A 611 11.31 12.38 -28.76
N ILE A 612 11.69 12.19 -27.49
CA ILE A 612 12.54 11.08 -27.04
C ILE A 612 11.70 9.98 -26.36
N ILE A 613 10.72 10.36 -25.53
CA ILE A 613 9.96 9.43 -24.69
C ILE A 613 8.46 9.49 -24.95
N THR A 614 7.78 8.35 -24.72
CA THR A 614 6.32 8.24 -24.83
C THR A 614 5.63 8.53 -23.50
N PHE A 615 4.29 8.61 -23.51
CA PHE A 615 3.51 8.77 -22.27
C PHE A 615 3.74 7.63 -21.26
N GLN A 616 3.98 6.40 -21.71
CA GLN A 616 4.27 5.26 -20.84
C GLN A 616 5.56 5.45 -20.04
N HIS A 617 6.59 6.04 -20.65
CA HIS A 617 7.83 6.39 -19.96
C HIS A 617 7.57 7.46 -18.88
N VAL A 618 6.74 8.45 -19.20
CA VAL A 618 6.33 9.50 -18.24
C VAL A 618 5.61 8.90 -17.03
N GLU A 619 4.69 7.96 -17.25
CA GLU A 619 3.99 7.26 -16.16
C GLU A 619 4.96 6.46 -15.30
N LEU A 620 5.90 5.74 -15.93
CA LEU A 620 6.89 4.95 -15.21
C LEU A 620 7.85 5.83 -14.38
N ILE A 621 8.35 6.92 -14.96
CA ILE A 621 9.20 7.90 -14.25
C ILE A 621 8.42 8.55 -13.10
N SER A 622 7.13 8.81 -13.28
CA SER A 622 6.24 9.34 -12.23
C SER A 622 6.14 8.38 -11.03
N LYS A 623 6.01 7.06 -11.29
CA LYS A 623 6.05 6.04 -10.22
C LYS A 623 7.38 6.04 -9.46
N TRP A 624 8.49 6.24 -10.16
CA TRP A 624 9.81 6.28 -9.53
C TRP A 624 10.01 7.47 -8.60
N ILE A 625 9.42 8.62 -8.96
CA ILE A 625 9.38 9.84 -8.14
C ILE A 625 8.54 9.61 -6.87
N ASP A 626 7.39 8.96 -6.99
CA ASP A 626 6.50 8.71 -5.86
C ASP A 626 7.04 7.64 -4.88
N LYS A 627 8.02 6.81 -5.30
CA LYS A 627 8.50 5.62 -4.57
C LYS A 627 7.37 4.63 -4.23
N LEU A 628 6.32 4.58 -5.04
CA LEU A 628 5.14 3.72 -4.88
C LEU A 628 4.97 2.81 -6.12
N GLU A 629 4.46 1.60 -5.92
CA GLU A 629 4.08 0.69 -7.04
C GLU A 629 2.90 1.24 -7.86
N ILE A 630 2.11 2.14 -7.26
CA ILE A 630 0.97 2.84 -7.84
C ILE A 630 1.21 4.35 -7.69
N SER A 631 1.30 5.09 -8.79
CA SER A 631 1.38 6.56 -8.73
C SER A 631 -0.01 7.12 -8.43
N VAL A 632 -0.17 7.73 -7.26
CA VAL A 632 -1.43 8.36 -6.81
C VAL A 632 -1.53 9.82 -7.30
N LYS A 633 -0.43 10.39 -7.81
CA LYS A 633 -0.33 11.79 -8.22
C LYS A 633 -0.07 11.91 -9.71
N THR A 634 -0.94 12.62 -10.42
CA THR A 634 -0.69 12.96 -11.82
C THR A 634 0.27 14.15 -11.91
N TYR A 635 1.51 13.89 -12.30
CA TYR A 635 2.50 14.92 -12.57
C TYR A 635 2.31 15.52 -13.97
N LYS A 636 2.33 16.84 -14.07
CA LYS A 636 2.41 17.53 -15.36
C LYS A 636 3.87 17.74 -15.72
N PHE A 637 4.34 17.04 -16.75
CA PHE A 637 5.67 17.22 -17.35
C PHE A 637 5.63 18.43 -18.27
N LYS A 638 6.19 19.55 -17.83
CA LYS A 638 6.30 20.78 -18.64
C LYS A 638 7.69 20.81 -19.26
N LEU A 639 7.79 20.62 -20.57
CA LEU A 639 9.04 20.78 -21.31
C LEU A 639 9.56 22.23 -21.14
N ILE A 640 10.75 22.39 -20.56
CA ILE A 640 11.39 23.69 -20.37
C ILE A 640 12.58 23.88 -21.30
N LEU A 641 13.27 22.80 -21.69
CA LEU A 641 14.39 22.85 -22.61
C LEU A 641 14.37 21.65 -23.57
N ARG A 642 14.66 21.88 -24.84
CA ARG A 642 14.91 20.84 -25.86
C ARG A 642 16.11 21.23 -26.70
N GLY A 643 17.09 20.35 -26.84
CA GLY A 643 18.33 20.60 -27.58
C GLY A 643 18.10 21.11 -29.01
N SER A 644 17.27 20.43 -29.80
CA SER A 644 16.95 20.87 -31.17
C SER A 644 16.17 22.20 -31.26
N ARG A 645 15.57 22.67 -30.16
CA ARG A 645 14.82 23.93 -30.11
C ARG A 645 15.66 25.08 -29.57
N ASP A 646 16.39 24.83 -28.49
CA ASP A 646 17.00 25.87 -27.65
C ASP A 646 18.52 25.90 -27.75
N GLY A 647 19.16 24.78 -28.13
CA GLY A 647 20.62 24.61 -28.23
C GLY A 647 21.20 23.54 -27.31
N PHE A 648 22.40 23.05 -27.67
CA PHE A 648 23.10 21.95 -26.98
C PHE A 648 24.27 22.43 -26.09
N SER A 649 24.33 23.71 -25.71
CA SER A 649 25.43 24.21 -24.85
C SER A 649 25.09 24.14 -23.36
N THR A 650 26.13 23.95 -22.53
CA THR A 650 26.07 24.04 -21.06
C THR A 650 25.55 25.40 -20.61
N SER A 651 25.99 26.47 -21.28
CA SER A 651 25.49 27.83 -21.05
C SER A 651 23.97 27.95 -21.25
N LYS A 652 23.41 27.24 -22.23
CA LYS A 652 21.97 27.29 -22.51
C LYS A 652 21.18 26.49 -21.48
N PHE A 653 21.73 25.37 -21.02
CA PHE A 653 21.18 24.63 -19.90
C PHE A 653 21.08 25.53 -18.66
N HIS A 654 22.17 26.17 -18.25
CA HIS A 654 22.16 27.03 -17.07
C HIS A 654 21.28 28.29 -17.23
N GLU A 655 21.21 28.88 -18.42
CA GLU A 655 20.30 30.00 -18.71
C GLU A 655 18.82 29.66 -18.43
N ILE A 656 18.41 28.40 -18.71
CA ILE A 656 17.00 27.98 -18.65
C ILE A 656 16.69 27.20 -17.35
N CYS A 657 17.61 26.36 -16.89
CA CYS A 657 17.37 25.38 -15.84
C CYS A 657 17.83 25.84 -14.45
N ASP A 658 18.75 26.81 -14.35
CA ASP A 658 19.12 27.35 -13.03
C ASP A 658 17.88 27.90 -12.31
N ASN A 659 17.84 27.72 -10.99
CA ASN A 659 16.69 28.04 -10.15
C ASN A 659 15.43 27.19 -10.41
N GLN A 660 15.46 26.25 -11.36
CA GLN A 660 14.39 25.25 -11.51
C GLN A 660 14.68 24.04 -10.62
N SER A 661 13.64 23.55 -9.95
CA SER A 661 13.66 22.28 -9.20
C SER A 661 12.61 21.32 -9.74
N HIS A 662 12.63 20.07 -9.25
CA HIS A 662 11.75 18.99 -9.69
C HIS A 662 11.83 18.76 -11.20
N THR A 663 13.05 18.59 -11.71
CA THR A 663 13.28 18.43 -13.14
C THR A 663 13.63 16.99 -13.49
N VAL A 664 13.15 16.50 -14.63
CA VAL A 664 13.61 15.25 -15.24
C VAL A 664 14.39 15.58 -16.51
N SER A 665 15.60 15.05 -16.58
CA SER A 665 16.47 15.11 -17.76
C SER A 665 16.31 13.83 -18.57
N ILE A 666 16.06 13.97 -19.87
CA ILE A 666 15.93 12.87 -20.84
C ILE A 666 16.96 13.08 -21.94
N ILE A 667 17.78 12.07 -22.22
CA ILE A 667 18.94 12.16 -23.10
C ILE A 667 18.87 10.99 -24.09
N LYS A 668 18.85 11.32 -25.39
CA LYS A 668 18.95 10.36 -26.48
C LYS A 668 20.42 10.20 -26.87
N VAL A 669 20.95 8.98 -26.71
CA VAL A 669 22.32 8.68 -27.11
C VAL A 669 22.38 8.53 -28.63
N LYS A 670 23.34 9.22 -29.25
CA LYS A 670 23.54 9.21 -30.70
C LYS A 670 23.94 7.83 -31.22
N ASP A 671 23.45 7.50 -32.41
CA ASP A 671 23.72 6.25 -33.11
C ASP A 671 23.33 4.97 -32.32
N SER A 672 22.41 5.11 -31.35
CA SER A 672 21.90 3.98 -30.58
C SER A 672 20.41 4.15 -30.26
N ASN A 673 19.73 3.09 -29.80
CA ASN A 673 18.35 3.17 -29.31
C ASN A 673 18.25 3.49 -27.80
N GLU A 674 19.40 3.71 -27.15
CA GLU A 674 19.51 3.99 -25.72
C GLU A 674 18.96 5.38 -25.36
N ILE A 675 18.29 5.45 -24.22
CA ILE A 675 17.87 6.68 -23.56
C ILE A 675 18.45 6.67 -22.15
N LEU A 676 19.06 7.78 -21.74
CA LEU A 676 19.57 8.00 -20.39
C LEU A 676 18.80 9.14 -19.74
N GLY A 677 18.74 9.18 -18.43
CA GLY A 677 18.07 10.28 -17.74
C GLY A 677 18.30 10.30 -16.24
N GLY A 678 17.79 11.36 -15.62
CA GLY A 678 17.86 11.53 -14.18
C GLY A 678 16.83 12.53 -13.67
N TYR A 679 16.45 12.37 -12.41
CA TYR A 679 15.50 13.23 -11.72
C TYR A 679 16.22 14.04 -10.65
N ASN A 680 16.16 15.37 -10.76
CA ASN A 680 16.65 16.29 -9.75
C ASN A 680 15.47 16.95 -9.00
N PRO A 681 15.22 16.61 -7.72
CA PRO A 681 14.16 17.21 -6.93
C PRO A 681 14.50 18.63 -6.43
N ILE A 682 15.79 18.99 -6.39
CA ILE A 682 16.27 20.26 -5.84
C ILE A 682 16.63 21.25 -6.96
N ILE A 683 17.00 22.47 -6.57
CA ILE A 683 17.30 23.56 -7.51
C ILE A 683 18.65 23.31 -8.21
N TRP A 684 18.69 23.45 -9.54
CA TRP A 684 19.94 23.56 -10.29
C TRP A 684 20.66 24.88 -10.03
N LYS A 685 21.99 24.82 -9.94
CA LYS A 685 22.84 25.98 -9.69
C LYS A 685 24.08 25.95 -10.60
N SER A 686 24.58 27.14 -10.94
CA SER A 686 25.89 27.34 -11.57
C SER A 686 26.99 27.62 -10.55
N GLU A 687 27.10 26.81 -9.48
CA GLU A 687 28.16 26.93 -8.47
C GLU A 687 28.93 25.61 -8.39
N CYS A 688 30.27 25.63 -8.35
CA CYS A 688 31.06 24.41 -8.26
C CYS A 688 30.87 23.73 -6.90
N GLY A 689 30.08 22.65 -6.85
CA GLY A 689 29.86 21.90 -5.61
C GLY A 689 28.73 20.88 -5.69
N TYR A 690 28.69 19.99 -4.71
CA TYR A 690 27.63 18.99 -4.60
C TYR A 690 26.43 19.53 -3.83
N SER A 691 25.24 19.04 -4.19
CA SER A 691 24.02 19.30 -3.43
C SER A 691 23.37 18.01 -2.95
N THR A 692 23.00 18.02 -1.67
CA THR A 692 22.45 16.87 -0.96
C THR A 692 20.98 16.63 -1.30
N THR A 693 20.63 15.40 -1.69
CA THR A 693 19.24 14.94 -1.74
C THR A 693 19.14 13.41 -1.75
N LYS A 694 18.09 12.87 -1.12
CA LYS A 694 17.77 11.43 -1.05
C LYS A 694 16.77 10.94 -2.10
N ASP A 695 16.22 11.88 -2.86
CA ASP A 695 15.12 11.61 -3.80
C ASP A 695 15.57 11.66 -5.26
N SER A 696 16.85 11.93 -5.51
CA SER A 696 17.44 11.84 -6.85
C SER A 696 17.61 10.39 -7.30
N PHE A 697 17.46 10.16 -8.60
CA PHE A 697 17.73 8.89 -9.24
C PHE A 697 18.16 9.11 -10.69
N ILE A 698 18.94 8.18 -11.22
CA ILE A 698 19.30 8.09 -12.64
C ILE A 698 18.73 6.82 -13.25
N PHE A 699 18.53 6.81 -14.55
CA PHE A 699 17.95 5.67 -15.25
C PHE A 699 18.42 5.55 -16.70
N SER A 700 18.23 4.35 -17.26
CA SER A 700 18.37 4.09 -18.68
C SER A 700 17.25 3.22 -19.22
N PHE A 701 16.98 3.35 -20.52
CA PHE A 701 16.14 2.46 -21.31
C PHE A 701 16.93 1.96 -22.52
N LYS A 702 16.94 0.65 -22.77
CA LYS A 702 17.65 0.07 -23.92
C LYS A 702 16.98 0.36 -25.27
N ASN A 703 15.68 0.65 -25.28
CA ASN A 703 14.91 0.93 -26.48
C ASN A 703 13.87 2.04 -26.23
N LYS A 704 13.74 3.00 -27.15
CA LYS A 704 12.77 4.10 -27.09
C LYS A 704 11.30 3.66 -27.17
N ASP A 705 11.04 2.48 -27.74
CA ASP A 705 9.67 1.98 -27.99
C ASP A 705 9.19 0.99 -26.89
N SER A 706 10.01 0.69 -25.88
CA SER A 706 9.68 -0.28 -24.82
C SER A 706 10.15 0.17 -23.44
N ILE A 707 9.27 0.03 -22.45
CA ILE A 707 9.54 0.34 -21.04
C ILE A 707 10.01 -0.88 -20.23
N GLU A 708 10.16 -2.07 -20.83
CA GLU A 708 10.40 -3.32 -20.09
C GLU A 708 11.87 -3.49 -19.68
N ASN A 709 12.80 -2.97 -20.49
CA ASN A 709 14.24 -3.14 -20.30
C ASN A 709 14.89 -1.84 -19.81
N TYR A 710 14.55 -1.46 -18.58
CA TYR A 710 15.09 -0.27 -17.92
C TYR A 710 16.06 -0.61 -16.79
N VAL A 711 16.97 0.31 -16.50
CA VAL A 711 17.75 0.31 -15.25
C VAL A 711 17.38 1.57 -14.49
N LEU A 712 16.88 1.41 -13.25
CA LEU A 712 16.69 2.51 -12.31
C LEU A 712 17.75 2.40 -11.22
N SER A 713 18.48 3.48 -10.95
CA SER A 713 19.52 3.54 -9.93
C SER A 713 19.27 4.76 -9.04
N ARG A 714 19.03 4.53 -7.75
CA ARG A 714 18.78 5.63 -6.81
C ARG A 714 20.09 6.11 -6.20
N VAL A 715 20.08 7.34 -5.68
CA VAL A 715 21.25 7.88 -4.99
C VAL A 715 21.58 7.03 -3.76
N ASP A 716 22.84 6.62 -3.65
CA ASP A 716 23.38 5.86 -2.51
C ASP A 716 24.08 6.80 -1.52
N CYS A 717 24.84 7.78 -2.04
CA CYS A 717 25.49 8.81 -1.24
C CYS A 717 24.78 10.16 -1.41
N GLU A 718 23.84 10.46 -0.51
CA GLU A 718 22.95 11.63 -0.60
C GLU A 718 23.69 12.96 -0.75
N ASP A 719 24.84 13.13 -0.09
CA ASP A 719 25.64 14.36 -0.09
C ASP A 719 26.27 14.70 -1.45
N TYR A 720 26.36 13.71 -2.34
CA TYR A 720 26.94 13.84 -3.67
C TYR A 720 25.89 13.70 -4.78
N ALA A 721 24.60 13.80 -4.46
CA ALA A 721 23.50 13.46 -5.37
C ALA A 721 23.50 14.26 -6.69
N ILE A 722 23.69 15.58 -6.61
CA ILE A 722 23.69 16.50 -7.75
C ILE A 722 25.01 17.25 -7.77
N TYR A 723 25.73 17.20 -8.88
CA TYR A 723 26.95 17.99 -9.07
C TYR A 723 26.59 19.27 -9.82
N ASN A 724 26.74 20.40 -9.15
CA ASN A 724 26.57 21.70 -9.76
C ASN A 724 27.94 22.18 -10.25
N ASN A 725 28.02 22.57 -11.52
CA ASN A 725 29.21 23.14 -12.11
C ASN A 725 28.80 23.88 -13.40
N PRO A 726 29.18 25.16 -13.59
CA PRO A 726 28.80 25.96 -14.77
C PRO A 726 29.27 25.37 -16.11
N ASP A 727 30.28 24.50 -16.09
CA ASP A 727 30.84 23.87 -17.29
C ASP A 727 30.10 22.57 -17.68
N PHE A 728 29.09 22.16 -16.93
CA PHE A 728 28.33 20.92 -17.16
C PHE A 728 26.87 21.22 -17.50
N GLY A 729 26.23 20.32 -18.24
CA GLY A 729 24.78 20.31 -18.40
C GLY A 729 24.10 19.67 -17.18
N PRO A 730 23.03 18.89 -17.37
CA PRO A 730 22.51 18.02 -16.32
C PRO A 730 23.61 17.10 -15.80
N SER A 731 23.87 17.14 -14.48
CA SER A 731 24.91 16.36 -13.84
C SER A 731 24.45 15.77 -12.52
N PHE A 732 24.51 14.45 -12.43
CA PHE A 732 24.03 13.62 -11.32
C PHE A 732 25.19 12.83 -10.75
N GLY A 733 25.46 12.98 -9.46
CA GLY A 733 26.49 12.20 -8.79
C GLY A 733 27.91 12.68 -9.05
N ASP A 734 28.85 12.08 -8.34
CA ASP A 734 30.27 12.07 -8.73
C ASP A 734 30.42 11.15 -9.94
N TYR A 735 30.34 11.73 -11.14
CA TYR A 735 30.35 11.07 -12.46
C TYR A 735 29.17 10.14 -12.77
N GLY A 736 28.10 10.12 -11.96
CA GLY A 736 26.94 9.23 -12.11
C GLY A 736 26.29 9.30 -13.50
N LEU A 737 25.93 10.49 -13.95
CA LEU A 737 25.52 10.80 -15.32
C LEU A 737 25.73 12.30 -15.53
N TYR A 738 26.51 12.69 -16.55
CA TYR A 738 26.70 14.11 -16.86
C TYR A 738 26.80 14.37 -18.36
N LEU A 739 26.33 15.55 -18.75
CA LEU A 739 26.57 16.11 -20.08
C LEU A 739 27.69 17.15 -20.01
N TYR A 740 28.70 17.00 -20.86
CA TYR A 740 29.88 17.87 -20.91
C TYR A 740 30.37 18.02 -22.35
N GLY A 741 31.15 19.07 -22.60
CA GLY A 741 31.73 19.37 -23.91
C GLY A 741 30.88 20.30 -24.78
N ASN A 742 31.48 20.79 -25.87
CA ASN A 742 30.81 21.68 -26.81
C ASN A 742 29.73 20.94 -27.61
N ASN A 743 28.47 21.36 -27.47
CA ASN A 743 27.29 20.67 -28.02
C ASN A 743 27.07 19.24 -27.51
N PHE A 744 27.67 18.87 -26.36
CA PHE A 744 27.62 17.52 -25.80
C PHE A 744 28.09 16.43 -26.78
N TYR A 745 29.08 16.77 -27.60
CA TYR A 745 29.67 15.88 -28.60
C TYR A 745 30.87 15.16 -27.98
N ASP A 746 30.79 13.83 -27.89
CA ASP A 746 31.86 12.89 -27.51
C ASP A 746 32.53 13.05 -26.13
N GLU A 747 31.98 13.86 -25.21
CA GLU A 747 32.58 14.06 -23.87
C GLU A 747 31.61 13.79 -22.69
N SER A 748 30.39 13.30 -22.97
CA SER A 748 29.41 12.95 -21.92
C SER A 748 29.65 11.53 -21.41
N ASN A 749 29.53 11.31 -20.10
CA ASN A 749 29.80 10.00 -19.49
C ASN A 749 28.79 9.65 -18.37
N CYS A 750 28.81 8.38 -17.99
CA CYS A 750 28.01 7.79 -16.93
C CYS A 750 28.85 6.72 -16.22
N ARG A 751 29.27 7.00 -14.98
CA ARG A 751 30.06 6.13 -14.09
C ARG A 751 29.46 6.15 -12.70
N SER A 752 28.97 5.02 -12.21
CA SER A 752 28.22 5.02 -10.95
C SER A 752 29.10 4.76 -9.73
N TYR A 753 29.50 5.83 -9.03
CA TYR A 753 30.15 5.76 -7.71
C TYR A 753 29.26 6.23 -6.56
N THR A 754 28.20 6.99 -6.87
CA THR A 754 27.32 7.69 -5.90
C THR A 754 25.86 7.28 -6.00
N TYR A 755 25.54 6.42 -6.97
CA TYR A 755 24.22 5.81 -7.20
C TYR A 755 24.35 4.29 -7.11
N GLU A 756 23.28 3.61 -6.67
CA GLU A 756 23.25 2.18 -6.29
C GLU A 756 23.88 1.22 -7.31
N LYS A 757 23.72 1.50 -8.60
CA LYS A 757 24.23 0.68 -9.71
C LYS A 757 24.46 1.47 -10.99
N PRO A 758 25.39 1.04 -11.86
CA PRO A 758 25.56 1.64 -13.18
C PRO A 758 24.31 1.47 -14.04
N ILE A 759 23.96 2.51 -14.81
CA ILE A 759 22.84 2.48 -15.76
C ILE A 759 23.28 2.12 -17.18
N ARG A 760 24.58 1.92 -17.41
CA ARG A 760 25.16 1.59 -18.72
C ARG A 760 26.23 0.50 -18.58
N GLU A 761 26.27 -0.44 -19.53
CA GLU A 761 27.20 -1.58 -19.51
C GLU A 761 28.63 -1.21 -19.97
N ALA A 762 28.78 -0.15 -20.78
CA ALA A 762 30.06 0.33 -21.29
C ALA A 762 30.44 1.68 -20.67
N TYR A 763 31.68 1.78 -20.14
CA TYR A 763 32.23 2.99 -19.50
C TYR A 763 32.80 4.03 -20.48
N ASN A 764 32.33 4.01 -21.72
CA ASN A 764 32.81 4.89 -22.79
C ASN A 764 32.02 6.19 -22.80
N ASP A 765 32.69 7.26 -23.22
CA ASP A 765 32.04 8.53 -23.52
C ASP A 765 30.99 8.34 -24.62
N PHE A 766 29.97 9.19 -24.64
CA PHE A 766 28.91 9.17 -25.64
C PHE A 766 28.57 10.57 -26.16
N SER A 767 28.07 10.59 -27.39
CA SER A 767 27.48 11.76 -28.03
C SER A 767 25.97 11.80 -27.81
N VAL A 768 25.43 13.01 -27.66
CA VAL A 768 23.99 13.27 -27.53
C VAL A 768 23.37 13.57 -28.88
N GLU A 769 22.28 12.88 -29.24
CA GLU A 769 21.47 13.17 -30.44
C GLU A 769 20.39 14.21 -30.15
N GLU A 770 19.74 14.09 -29.00
CA GLU A 770 18.71 15.01 -28.51
C GLU A 770 18.69 14.97 -26.98
N TYR A 771 18.36 16.07 -26.32
CA TYR A 771 18.08 16.07 -24.89
C TYR A 771 16.93 17.01 -24.54
N GLU A 772 16.15 16.62 -23.56
CA GLU A 772 14.96 17.34 -23.11
C GLU A 772 14.94 17.43 -21.58
N ILE A 773 14.64 18.62 -21.06
CA ILE A 773 14.46 18.85 -19.62
C ILE A 773 13.01 19.21 -19.36
N PHE A 774 12.37 18.46 -18.47
CA PHE A 774 10.99 18.68 -18.05
C PHE A 774 10.97 19.19 -16.61
N GLN A 775 10.26 20.28 -16.37
CA GLN A 775 9.88 20.66 -15.01
C GLN A 775 8.58 19.95 -14.64
N ILE A 776 8.58 19.30 -13.48
CA ILE A 776 7.42 18.60 -12.96
C ILE A 776 6.64 19.51 -12.01
N LYS A 777 5.33 19.55 -12.21
CA LYS A 777 4.40 20.21 -11.27
C LYS A 777 3.30 19.20 -10.90
N GLY A 778 3.07 19.01 -9.59
CA GLY A 778 1.93 18.23 -9.13
C GLY A 778 0.62 18.92 -9.52
N LYS A 779 -0.35 18.19 -10.07
CA LYS A 779 -1.75 18.64 -10.07
C LYS A 779 -2.27 18.48 -8.64
N TRP A 780 -2.75 19.57 -8.04
CA TRP A 780 -3.44 19.55 -6.75
C TRP A 780 -4.88 19.10 -6.93
#